data_AF-A0A9R1XP89-F1
#
_entry.id   AF-A0A9R1XP89-F1
#
_cell.length_a   1.000
_cell.length_b   1.000
_cell.length_c   1.000
_cell.angle_alpha   90.00
_cell.angle_beta   90.00
_cell.angle_gamma   90.00
#
_symmetry.space_group_name_H-M   'P 1'
#
loop_
_entity.id
_entity.type
_entity.pdbx_description
1 polymer ?
#
loop_
_entity_poly.entity_id
_entity_poly.type
_entity_poly.pdbx_seq_one_letter_code
_entity_poly.pdbx_strand_id
1 'polypeptide(L)'
;MASAMTAYIAVVLTTIILRFTVTHSSTLGVEYVSRLLQVQDRERAPSSVQISAARAVLDRLIPSHSPSFDFQIITKEHCGGVSCFSISNHPSSNVQGAPEILIRGVTGVELLSGVHWYLKNLCGAHISWDKTGGSQLSSVPKPGSLPRMQDDGLLIQRPVPWNYYQNAVTSSYTFAWWDWKRWEKEIDWMALQGINMPLAFTGQEAIWQKVFQQKFNISSSDLDDFFGGPAFLAWSRMANLHGWGGPLPQSWLDQQLVMQKKILDRMYELGMTPVLPAFSGNVPAALKNVYPSAKITRLGNWFTVDSNPKWCCTYLLDATDPLFIEIGKAFISQQVKEYGQSSHIYNCDTFDENTPPTDDPNYISSLAAAIFKGMQSGDDEAVWLMQGWLFAYDPYWRPPQMQALLHAVPIGKMIVLDLFAEVKPIWITSDQFYGVPYIWCMLHNFAGNVEMYGVLDSLGSGPVDARISNNSTMVGVGMSMEGIEQNPVVYDLMSEMAFQHKKINVKTWLDSYSRRRYGKSVPSIQEAWNILYHTLYNCTDGAYDKNRDVIVAFPDVDPSFLSRKKILNKKNHLKDTDEAFDKPHLWYSTSEVIHALQLFIEGGNELSESNTFRYDLVDLTRQALAKYANDLFVDVIEAYESKYSDGVVFLSEKFLELVDDMDMLLGCHEGFLLGPWLESSKQLAINKEQEKQYEWNARTQITMWFDNTEEEASLLHDYGNKYWSGLLRDYYGPRAAIYFKYLKESLAKGDGFNLKSWRKEWIKLTNEWQDGKYVYPIKSEGDALNTSRWLFDKYLRDSAIISDY
;
A
#
# COMPACT_ATOMS: atom_id res chain seq x y z
N MET A 1 -34.41 75.71 -17.68
CA MET A 1 -34.22 74.42 -18.37
C MET A 1 -32.91 73.81 -17.88
N ALA A 2 -32.95 72.52 -17.54
CA ALA A 2 -31.84 71.63 -17.23
C ALA A 2 -31.02 71.91 -15.94
N SER A 3 -31.41 71.26 -14.84
CA SER A 3 -30.48 70.83 -13.79
C SER A 3 -30.28 69.32 -13.91
N ALA A 4 -29.26 68.91 -14.65
CA ALA A 4 -28.81 67.53 -14.71
C ALA A 4 -27.33 67.52 -15.12
N MET A 5 -26.45 67.97 -14.21
CA MET A 5 -25.02 67.72 -14.31
C MET A 5 -24.30 68.04 -12.99
N THR A 6 -24.40 67.11 -12.04
CA THR A 6 -23.48 67.00 -10.89
C THR A 6 -23.50 65.54 -10.43
N ALA A 7 -22.84 64.68 -11.21
CA ALA A 7 -22.53 63.30 -10.84
C ALA A 7 -21.07 63.03 -11.22
N TYR A 8 -20.16 63.79 -10.62
CA TYR A 8 -18.72 63.53 -10.62
C TYR A 8 -18.17 64.17 -9.35
N ILE A 9 -17.39 63.42 -8.58
CA ILE A 9 -16.72 63.83 -7.32
C ILE A 9 -17.60 63.72 -6.05
N ALA A 10 -17.97 62.49 -5.65
CA ALA A 10 -18.27 62.15 -4.25
C ALA A 10 -18.31 60.63 -3.94
N VAL A 11 -17.64 59.76 -4.73
CA VAL A 11 -17.54 58.30 -4.43
C VAL A 11 -16.11 57.80 -4.67
N VAL A 12 -15.12 58.58 -4.25
CA VAL A 12 -13.72 58.16 -4.16
C VAL A 12 -13.28 58.38 -2.72
N LEU A 13 -13.64 57.43 -1.84
CA LEU A 13 -13.06 57.16 -0.51
C LEU A 13 -14.05 56.32 0.32
N THR A 14 -14.52 55.21 -0.25
CA THR A 14 -15.00 54.09 0.55
C THR A 14 -14.13 52.92 0.16
N THR A 15 -13.02 52.82 0.89
CA THR A 15 -12.16 51.66 1.08
C THR A 15 -12.88 50.36 0.71
N ILE A 16 -12.65 49.91 -0.52
CA ILE A 16 -12.71 48.50 -0.88
C ILE A 16 -11.54 47.86 -0.13
N ILE A 17 -11.75 47.54 1.15
CA ILE A 17 -10.99 46.49 1.80
C ILE A 17 -11.61 45.21 1.27
N LEU A 18 -11.20 44.84 0.06
CA LEU A 18 -11.21 43.45 -0.39
C LEU A 18 -10.26 42.75 0.58
N ARG A 19 -10.81 42.21 1.67
CA ARG A 19 -10.12 41.19 2.46
C ARG A 19 -9.96 40.01 1.49
N PHE A 20 -8.84 39.96 0.78
CA PHE A 20 -8.23 38.69 0.49
C PHE A 20 -7.99 38.04 1.86
N THR A 21 -8.92 37.22 2.30
CA THR A 21 -8.61 36.18 3.27
C THR A 21 -7.63 35.26 2.57
N VAL A 22 -6.34 35.62 2.65
CA VAL A 22 -5.27 34.63 2.57
C VAL A 22 -5.62 33.66 3.69
N THR A 23 -6.13 32.49 3.33
CA THR A 23 -6.27 31.39 4.28
C THR A 23 -4.85 31.06 4.74
N HIS A 24 -4.44 31.63 5.87
CA HIS A 24 -3.17 31.27 6.48
C HIS A 24 -3.27 29.79 6.85
N SER A 25 -2.53 28.96 6.12
CA SER A 25 -2.26 27.57 6.51
C SER A 25 -1.75 27.59 7.95
N SER A 26 -2.31 26.76 8.83
CA SER A 26 -1.74 26.55 10.17
C SER A 26 -0.32 25.98 10.00
N THR A 27 0.69 26.67 10.53
CA THR A 27 2.08 26.19 10.57
C THR A 27 2.41 25.48 11.88
N LEU A 28 1.41 25.30 12.75
CA LEU A 28 1.58 24.83 14.13
C LEU A 28 2.30 23.48 14.21
N GLY A 29 1.87 22.49 13.43
CA GLY A 29 2.52 21.17 13.38
C GLY A 29 3.99 21.26 12.93
N VAL A 30 4.27 22.10 11.91
CA VAL A 30 5.62 22.30 11.38
C VAL A 30 6.54 22.96 12.40
N GLU A 31 6.03 23.89 13.20
CA GLU A 31 6.76 24.50 14.31
C GLU A 31 7.13 23.45 15.38
N TYR A 32 6.21 22.53 15.71
CA TYR A 32 6.47 21.45 16.66
C TYR A 32 7.57 20.49 16.21
N VAL A 33 7.66 20.18 14.92
CA VAL A 33 8.71 19.28 14.38
C VAL A 33 9.97 20.02 13.89
N SER A 34 10.06 21.34 14.10
CA SER A 34 11.16 22.17 13.59
C SER A 34 12.55 21.69 14.01
N ARG A 35 12.70 21.19 15.25
CA ARG A 35 13.99 20.62 15.73
C ARG A 35 14.40 19.40 14.92
N LEU A 36 13.47 18.48 14.63
CA LEU A 36 13.74 17.31 13.81
C LEU A 36 14.19 17.72 12.40
N LEU A 37 13.53 18.71 11.80
CA LEU A 37 13.91 19.24 10.48
C LEU A 37 15.31 19.88 10.49
N GLN A 38 15.69 20.59 11.55
CA GLN A 38 17.02 21.17 11.69
C GLN A 38 18.12 20.10 11.84
N VAL A 39 17.85 19.04 12.60
CA VAL A 39 18.77 17.90 12.75
C VAL A 39 18.97 17.22 11.39
N GLN A 40 17.88 16.92 10.67
CA GLN A 40 17.92 16.35 9.33
C GLN A 40 18.72 17.22 8.36
N ASP A 41 18.49 18.54 8.34
CA ASP A 41 19.19 19.46 7.44
C ASP A 41 20.71 19.50 7.71
N ARG A 42 21.13 19.29 8.97
CA ARG A 42 22.53 19.22 9.38
C ARG A 42 23.20 17.91 8.99
N GLU A 43 22.46 16.81 9.01
CA GLU A 43 23.01 15.45 8.91
C GLU A 43 22.85 14.82 7.52
N ARG A 44 22.07 15.44 6.63
CA ARG A 44 21.91 15.02 5.23
C ARG A 44 23.23 14.90 4.47
N ALA A 45 23.23 14.07 3.44
CA ALA A 45 24.38 13.86 2.57
C ALA A 45 24.93 15.18 1.98
N PRO A 46 26.25 15.30 1.74
CA PRO A 46 26.81 16.45 1.05
C PRO A 46 26.19 16.68 -0.33
N SER A 47 26.10 17.94 -0.78
CA SER A 47 25.47 18.29 -2.06
C SER A 47 26.04 17.52 -3.25
N SER A 48 27.34 17.25 -3.28
CA SER A 48 27.99 16.48 -4.35
C SER A 48 27.53 15.03 -4.40
N VAL A 49 27.29 14.41 -3.24
CA VAL A 49 26.77 13.04 -3.14
C VAL A 49 25.34 13.00 -3.66
N GLN A 50 24.49 13.93 -3.23
CA GLN A 50 23.10 14.01 -3.66
C GLN A 50 22.96 14.26 -5.18
N ILE A 51 23.78 15.16 -5.74
CA ILE A 51 23.80 15.41 -7.19
C ILE A 51 24.26 14.17 -7.95
N SER A 52 25.28 13.46 -7.46
CA SER A 52 25.77 12.22 -8.08
C SER A 52 24.70 11.12 -8.04
N ALA A 53 24.01 10.98 -6.91
CA ALA A 53 22.93 10.01 -6.75
C ALA A 53 21.75 10.32 -7.67
N ALA A 54 21.31 11.58 -7.72
CA ALA A 54 20.26 12.02 -8.65
C ALA A 54 20.65 11.80 -10.11
N ARG A 55 21.91 12.04 -10.48
CA ARG A 55 22.41 11.75 -11.84
C ARG A 55 22.41 10.25 -12.14
N ALA A 56 22.80 9.41 -11.18
CA ALA A 56 22.73 7.96 -11.34
C ALA A 56 21.30 7.43 -11.53
N VAL A 57 20.30 8.01 -10.85
CA VAL A 57 18.88 7.71 -11.11
C VAL A 57 18.50 8.11 -12.53
N LEU A 58 18.88 9.31 -12.97
CA LEU A 58 18.60 9.79 -14.32
C LEU A 58 19.25 8.90 -15.40
N ASP A 59 20.48 8.44 -15.16
CA ASP A 59 21.20 7.51 -16.04
C ASP A 59 20.50 6.15 -16.16
N ARG A 60 19.86 5.67 -15.09
CA ARG A 60 19.04 4.45 -15.15
C ARG A 60 17.69 4.66 -15.84
N LEU A 61 17.08 5.84 -15.68
CA LEU A 61 15.77 6.16 -16.22
C LEU A 61 15.80 6.52 -17.72
N ILE A 62 16.65 7.48 -18.11
CA ILE A 62 16.77 8.02 -19.48
C ILE A 62 18.25 8.31 -19.83
N PRO A 63 19.09 7.26 -19.99
CA PRO A 63 20.54 7.40 -20.14
C PRO A 63 20.96 8.34 -21.27
N SER A 64 20.26 8.32 -22.41
CA SER A 64 20.57 9.19 -23.56
C SER A 64 20.30 10.67 -23.31
N HIS A 65 19.44 10.98 -22.34
CA HIS A 65 19.00 12.35 -22.03
C HIS A 65 19.69 12.92 -20.80
N SER A 66 20.36 12.09 -20.00
CA SER A 66 21.06 12.54 -18.79
C SER A 66 21.98 13.77 -19.01
N PRO A 67 22.75 13.88 -20.11
CA PRO A 67 23.56 15.06 -20.39
C PRO A 67 22.74 16.34 -20.69
N SER A 68 21.47 16.21 -21.07
CA SER A 68 20.58 17.36 -21.29
C SER A 68 20.11 18.02 -19.98
N PHE A 69 20.36 17.40 -18.83
CA PHE A 69 19.99 17.92 -17.51
C PHE A 69 21.21 18.29 -16.69
N ASP A 70 21.16 19.47 -16.10
CA ASP A 70 22.08 19.90 -15.05
C ASP A 70 21.37 20.08 -13.71
N PHE A 71 22.11 19.86 -12.62
CA PHE A 71 21.58 19.78 -11.27
C PHE A 71 22.34 20.69 -10.31
N GLN A 72 21.59 21.42 -9.49
CA GLN A 72 22.15 22.27 -8.44
C GLN A 72 21.36 22.12 -7.14
N ILE A 73 22.06 21.77 -6.06
CA ILE A 73 21.49 21.85 -4.71
C ILE A 73 21.45 23.31 -4.25
N ILE A 74 20.30 23.74 -3.74
CA ILE A 74 20.06 25.08 -3.20
C ILE A 74 19.62 25.00 -1.73
N THR A 75 19.68 26.12 -1.03
CA THR A 75 19.24 26.21 0.37
C THR A 75 17.75 26.53 0.47
N LYS A 76 17.11 26.23 1.60
CA LYS A 76 15.68 26.55 1.82
C LYS A 76 15.40 28.05 1.77
N GLU A 77 16.37 28.92 2.07
CA GLU A 77 16.20 30.37 1.96
C GLU A 77 15.90 30.81 0.53
N HIS A 78 16.49 30.16 -0.48
CA HIS A 78 16.17 30.39 -1.90
C HIS A 78 14.73 29.99 -2.24
N CYS A 79 14.12 29.14 -1.41
CA CYS A 79 12.76 28.65 -1.52
C CYS A 79 11.80 29.33 -0.53
N GLY A 80 12.15 30.45 0.08
CA GLY A 80 11.29 31.11 1.07
C GLY A 80 11.12 30.35 2.40
N GLY A 81 12.12 29.55 2.79
CA GLY A 81 12.18 28.85 4.07
C GLY A 81 11.63 27.42 4.08
N VAL A 82 11.17 26.90 2.93
CA VAL A 82 10.61 25.54 2.79
C VAL A 82 11.39 24.72 1.76
N SER A 83 11.21 23.40 1.72
CA SER A 83 11.79 22.57 0.65
C SER A 83 11.10 22.87 -0.69
N CYS A 84 11.89 22.95 -1.76
CA CYS A 84 11.37 23.22 -3.10
C CYS A 84 12.25 22.62 -4.20
N PHE A 85 11.71 22.56 -5.41
CA PHE A 85 12.50 22.46 -6.63
C PHE A 85 12.13 23.55 -7.62
N SER A 86 13.06 23.90 -8.51
CA SER A 86 12.80 24.78 -9.65
C SER A 86 13.35 24.22 -10.95
N ILE A 87 12.66 24.56 -12.04
CA ILE A 87 12.93 24.08 -13.39
C ILE A 87 13.11 25.30 -14.30
N SER A 88 14.24 25.39 -14.98
CA SER A 88 14.56 26.52 -15.85
C SER A 88 15.32 26.07 -17.09
N ASN A 89 15.31 26.88 -18.15
CA ASN A 89 16.22 26.65 -19.27
C ASN A 89 17.66 26.86 -18.78
N HIS A 90 18.56 25.95 -19.15
CA HIS A 90 19.96 26.09 -18.79
C HIS A 90 20.56 27.35 -19.47
N PRO A 91 21.40 28.16 -18.79
CA PRO A 91 21.96 29.40 -19.37
C PRO A 91 22.74 29.17 -20.67
N SER A 92 23.34 27.99 -20.82
CA SER A 92 24.07 27.58 -22.02
C SER A 92 23.24 26.75 -23.01
N SER A 93 21.91 26.70 -22.87
CA SER A 93 21.02 25.87 -23.71
C SER A 93 21.02 26.22 -25.20
N ASN A 94 21.58 27.38 -25.59
CA ASN A 94 21.78 27.76 -26.99
C ASN A 94 23.13 27.24 -27.57
N VAL A 95 23.98 26.63 -26.74
CA VAL A 95 25.25 26.03 -27.16
C VAL A 95 25.00 24.55 -27.49
N GLN A 96 25.36 24.13 -28.69
CA GLN A 96 25.19 22.75 -29.11
C GLN A 96 25.99 21.80 -28.21
N GLY A 97 25.31 20.78 -27.66
CA GLY A 97 25.91 19.79 -26.76
C GLY A 97 26.02 20.22 -25.29
N ALA A 98 25.57 21.43 -24.92
CA ALA A 98 25.41 21.82 -23.53
C ALA A 98 24.07 21.30 -22.95
N PRO A 99 23.94 21.22 -21.61
CA PRO A 99 22.66 20.91 -20.97
C PRO A 99 21.56 21.88 -21.43
N GLU A 100 20.35 21.35 -21.57
CA GLU A 100 19.16 22.09 -22.01
C GLU A 100 18.36 22.61 -20.82
N ILE A 101 18.21 21.78 -19.78
CA ILE A 101 17.36 22.03 -18.62
C ILE A 101 18.21 22.06 -17.35
N LEU A 102 17.94 23.04 -16.50
CA LEU A 102 18.56 23.16 -15.18
C LEU A 102 17.50 22.95 -14.11
N ILE A 103 17.70 21.91 -13.29
CA ILE A 103 16.87 21.61 -12.13
C ILE A 103 17.63 22.03 -10.87
N ARG A 104 16.98 22.83 -10.02
CA ARG A 104 17.47 23.15 -8.68
C ARG A 104 16.58 22.51 -7.64
N GLY A 105 17.15 22.03 -6.55
CA GLY A 105 16.40 21.35 -5.49
C GLY A 105 17.07 21.48 -4.13
N VAL A 106 16.28 21.40 -3.06
CA VAL A 106 16.83 21.43 -1.69
C VAL A 106 17.54 20.13 -1.32
N THR A 107 17.07 18.99 -1.84
CA THR A 107 17.71 17.66 -1.72
C THR A 107 17.72 16.91 -3.05
N GLY A 108 18.36 15.73 -3.10
CA GLY A 108 18.32 14.81 -4.22
C GLY A 108 16.90 14.38 -4.59
N VAL A 109 16.02 14.17 -3.62
CA VAL A 109 14.59 13.92 -3.84
C VAL A 109 13.93 15.09 -4.57
N GLU A 110 14.19 16.34 -4.16
CA GLU A 110 13.63 17.51 -4.87
C GLU A 110 14.17 17.64 -6.30
N LEU A 111 15.44 17.32 -6.54
CA LEU A 111 16.00 17.30 -7.90
C LEU A 111 15.25 16.30 -8.78
N LEU A 112 15.04 15.08 -8.29
CA LEU A 112 14.36 14.03 -9.04
C LEU A 112 12.85 14.26 -9.17
N SER A 113 12.22 14.87 -8.17
CA SER A 113 10.84 15.34 -8.28
C SER A 113 10.70 16.41 -9.36
N GLY A 114 11.69 17.31 -9.50
CA GLY A 114 11.74 18.30 -10.57
C GLY A 114 11.91 17.67 -11.96
N VAL A 115 12.76 16.65 -12.08
CA VAL A 115 12.87 15.83 -13.31
C VAL A 115 11.53 15.18 -13.63
N HIS A 116 10.93 14.47 -12.67
CA HIS A 116 9.66 13.79 -12.88
C HIS A 116 8.55 14.78 -13.27
N TRP A 117 8.46 15.93 -12.59
CA TRP A 117 7.50 17.00 -12.91
C TRP A 117 7.69 17.51 -14.34
N TYR A 118 8.94 17.71 -14.78
CA TYR A 118 9.25 18.14 -16.15
C TYR A 118 8.82 17.08 -17.19
N LEU A 119 9.19 15.82 -16.96
CA LEU A 119 8.86 14.71 -17.87
C LEU A 119 7.35 14.50 -17.96
N LYS A 120 6.65 14.54 -16.82
CA LYS A 120 5.19 14.37 -16.71
C LYS A 120 4.43 15.48 -17.40
N ASN A 121 4.74 16.75 -17.06
CA ASN A 121 3.92 17.88 -17.47
C ASN A 121 4.31 18.48 -18.83
N LEU A 122 5.60 18.43 -19.20
CA LEU A 122 6.08 19.05 -20.45
C LEU A 122 6.38 18.01 -21.55
N CYS A 123 6.84 16.82 -21.17
CA CYS A 123 7.16 15.76 -22.13
C CYS A 123 6.04 14.71 -22.29
N GLY A 124 4.99 14.77 -21.48
CA GLY A 124 3.87 13.82 -21.52
C GLY A 124 4.28 12.38 -21.19
N ALA A 125 5.36 12.19 -20.42
CA ALA A 125 5.83 10.88 -19.99
C ALA A 125 5.05 10.38 -18.76
N HIS A 126 5.11 9.08 -18.52
CA HIS A 126 4.56 8.44 -17.32
C HIS A 126 5.55 7.43 -16.75
N ILE A 127 5.64 7.38 -15.42
CA ILE A 127 6.55 6.50 -14.69
C ILE A 127 5.74 5.75 -13.63
N SER A 128 5.60 4.43 -13.79
CA SER A 128 4.98 3.54 -12.81
C SER A 128 5.82 2.28 -12.60
N TRP A 129 5.39 1.42 -11.67
CA TRP A 129 6.04 0.12 -11.46
C TRP A 129 6.03 -0.73 -12.72
N ASP A 130 7.07 -1.55 -12.92
CA ASP A 130 7.19 -2.46 -14.06
C ASP A 130 5.97 -3.40 -14.17
N LYS A 131 5.48 -3.91 -13.03
CA LYS A 131 4.28 -4.76 -12.99
C LYS A 131 3.03 -4.08 -13.55
N THR A 132 2.90 -2.75 -13.44
CA THR A 132 1.74 -1.99 -13.93
C THR A 132 1.95 -1.40 -15.32
N GLY A 133 2.84 -2.02 -16.10
CA GLY A 133 3.17 -1.63 -17.48
C GLY A 133 4.46 -0.80 -17.60
N GLY A 134 5.07 -0.40 -16.48
CA GLY A 134 6.32 0.35 -16.44
C GLY A 134 6.20 1.80 -16.91
N SER A 135 7.28 2.33 -17.46
CA SER A 135 7.35 3.75 -17.88
C SER A 135 7.00 3.94 -19.35
N GLN A 136 6.15 4.92 -19.66
CA GLN A 136 5.92 5.43 -21.01
C GLN A 136 6.83 6.65 -21.23
N LEU A 137 7.96 6.44 -21.93
CA LEU A 137 8.98 7.47 -22.19
C LEU A 137 9.10 7.86 -23.66
N SER A 138 8.32 7.24 -24.55
CA SER A 138 8.38 7.46 -26.01
C SER A 138 7.99 8.88 -26.43
N SER A 139 7.22 9.58 -25.60
CA SER A 139 6.83 10.97 -25.82
C SER A 139 7.93 11.98 -25.49
N VAL A 140 9.02 11.56 -24.81
CA VAL A 140 10.14 12.44 -24.47
C VAL A 140 10.93 12.79 -25.73
N PRO A 141 11.02 14.08 -26.12
CA PRO A 141 11.77 14.47 -27.31
C PRO A 141 13.25 14.12 -27.22
N LYS A 142 13.91 14.00 -28.37
CA LYS A 142 15.36 13.72 -28.41
C LYS A 142 16.16 14.86 -27.76
N PRO A 143 17.36 14.58 -27.22
CA PRO A 143 18.28 15.61 -26.79
C PRO A 143 18.50 16.68 -27.88
N GLY A 144 18.49 17.95 -27.48
CA GLY A 144 18.51 19.13 -28.34
C GLY A 144 17.13 19.61 -28.81
N SER A 145 16.05 18.91 -28.43
CA SER A 145 14.67 19.26 -28.78
C SER A 145 13.73 19.18 -27.57
N LEU A 146 14.28 19.21 -26.36
CA LEU A 146 13.46 19.19 -25.15
C LEU A 146 12.60 20.46 -25.05
N PRO A 147 11.34 20.38 -24.56
CA PRO A 147 10.47 21.54 -24.44
C PRO A 147 11.10 22.62 -23.55
N ARG A 148 11.27 23.83 -24.09
CA ARG A 148 11.79 24.97 -23.32
C ARG A 148 10.76 25.44 -22.30
N MET A 149 11.25 25.82 -21.12
CA MET A 149 10.44 26.51 -20.12
C MET A 149 10.07 27.91 -20.63
N GLN A 150 8.83 28.33 -20.39
CA GLN A 150 8.40 29.72 -20.62
C GLN A 150 8.88 30.61 -19.46
N ASP A 151 9.01 31.92 -19.71
CA ASP A 151 9.38 32.95 -18.74
C ASP A 151 10.64 32.62 -17.89
N ASP A 152 10.64 32.99 -16.60
CA ASP A 152 11.75 32.79 -15.65
C ASP A 152 11.86 31.34 -15.12
N GLY A 153 11.11 30.39 -15.69
CA GLY A 153 11.02 29.00 -15.22
C GLY A 153 9.87 28.76 -14.23
N LEU A 154 9.91 27.61 -13.56
CA LEU A 154 8.89 27.14 -12.61
C LEU A 154 9.51 26.88 -11.24
N LEU A 155 8.85 27.32 -10.16
CA LEU A 155 9.22 27.03 -8.78
C LEU A 155 8.07 26.28 -8.09
N ILE A 156 8.34 25.10 -7.55
CA ILE A 156 7.37 24.30 -6.79
C ILE A 156 7.87 24.12 -5.36
N GLN A 157 7.16 24.73 -4.41
CA GLN A 157 7.40 24.59 -2.98
C GLN A 157 6.56 23.47 -2.40
N ARG A 158 7.11 22.70 -1.46
CA ARG A 158 6.31 21.76 -0.68
C ARG A 158 5.43 22.51 0.32
N PRO A 159 4.12 22.20 0.40
CA PRO A 159 3.24 22.72 1.44
C PRO A 159 3.47 22.08 2.81
N VAL A 160 4.09 20.89 2.87
CA VAL A 160 4.40 20.14 4.09
C VAL A 160 5.83 19.57 4.02
N PRO A 161 6.52 19.41 5.15
CA PRO A 161 7.90 18.90 5.14
C PRO A 161 8.03 17.41 4.79
N TRP A 162 7.02 16.60 5.11
CA TRP A 162 7.13 15.14 5.00
C TRP A 162 6.22 14.54 3.91
N ASN A 163 6.80 13.63 3.14
CA ASN A 163 6.09 12.76 2.22
C ASN A 163 6.47 11.30 2.56
N TYR A 164 5.54 10.61 3.21
CA TYR A 164 5.73 9.30 3.82
C TYR A 164 5.38 8.15 2.86
N TYR A 165 6.08 7.02 2.99
CA TYR A 165 5.79 5.83 2.19
C TYR A 165 5.95 4.53 2.97
N GLN A 166 5.04 3.59 2.69
CA GLN A 166 4.93 2.19 3.11
C GLN A 166 4.07 1.97 4.36
N ASN A 167 3.63 0.74 4.55
CA ASN A 167 3.04 0.22 5.78
C ASN A 167 4.02 -0.82 6.37
N ALA A 168 3.94 -1.09 7.67
CA ALA A 168 4.67 -2.20 8.28
C ALA A 168 4.42 -3.52 7.51
N VAL A 169 3.18 -3.75 7.06
CA VAL A 169 2.80 -4.99 6.36
C VAL A 169 3.17 -5.04 4.87
N THR A 170 3.54 -3.92 4.24
CA THR A 170 4.05 -3.93 2.86
C THR A 170 5.33 -4.75 2.72
N SER A 171 6.11 -4.82 3.80
CA SER A 171 7.31 -5.64 3.90
C SER A 171 7.05 -7.14 3.69
N SER A 172 5.85 -7.60 4.02
CA SER A 172 5.42 -8.99 3.82
C SER A 172 4.75 -9.19 2.46
N TYR A 173 3.73 -8.39 2.13
CA TYR A 173 2.91 -8.63 0.94
C TYR A 173 3.56 -8.28 -0.39
N THR A 174 4.58 -7.42 -0.37
CA THR A 174 5.27 -7.02 -1.59
C THR A 174 6.77 -7.27 -1.51
N PHE A 175 7.43 -6.83 -0.44
CA PHE A 175 8.90 -6.74 -0.42
C PHE A 175 9.61 -8.02 0.00
N ALA A 176 8.87 -9.02 0.51
CA ALA A 176 9.45 -10.21 1.15
C ALA A 176 10.50 -10.91 0.29
N TRP A 177 10.36 -10.86 -1.04
CA TRP A 177 11.23 -11.57 -1.96
C TRP A 177 12.07 -10.65 -2.86
N TRP A 178 12.20 -9.37 -2.49
CA TRP A 178 12.95 -8.41 -3.31
C TRP A 178 14.46 -8.59 -3.18
N ASP A 179 15.13 -8.61 -4.32
CA ASP A 179 16.57 -8.45 -4.42
C ASP A 179 16.96 -6.96 -4.43
N TRP A 180 18.28 -6.69 -4.51
CA TRP A 180 18.76 -5.31 -4.55
C TRP A 180 18.31 -4.58 -5.81
N LYS A 181 18.21 -5.27 -6.95
CA LYS A 181 17.82 -4.64 -8.22
C LYS A 181 16.39 -4.12 -8.14
N ARG A 182 15.47 -4.86 -7.49
CA ARG A 182 14.10 -4.41 -7.27
C ARG A 182 14.02 -3.28 -6.23
N TRP A 183 14.79 -3.36 -5.14
CA TRP A 183 14.88 -2.27 -4.15
C TRP A 183 15.42 -0.97 -4.74
N GLU A 184 16.47 -1.05 -5.56
CA GLU A 184 17.05 0.12 -6.23
C GLU A 184 16.01 0.83 -7.11
N LYS A 185 15.23 0.08 -7.89
CA LYS A 185 14.12 0.64 -8.68
C LYS A 185 13.04 1.29 -7.81
N GLU A 186 12.71 0.69 -6.66
CA GLU A 186 11.72 1.28 -5.76
C GLU A 186 12.22 2.60 -5.18
N ILE A 187 13.47 2.67 -4.74
CA ILE A 187 14.04 3.89 -4.16
C ILE A 187 14.17 5.00 -5.23
N ASP A 188 14.50 4.63 -6.47
CA ASP A 188 14.46 5.56 -7.60
C ASP A 188 13.04 6.11 -7.83
N TRP A 189 12.03 5.23 -7.83
CA TRP A 189 10.62 5.63 -7.93
C TRP A 189 10.20 6.53 -6.76
N MET A 190 10.55 6.17 -5.52
CA MET A 190 10.31 6.98 -4.32
C MET A 190 10.83 8.41 -4.50
N ALA A 191 12.06 8.58 -4.99
CA ALA A 191 12.66 9.89 -5.18
C ALA A 191 11.96 10.70 -6.30
N LEU A 192 11.57 10.06 -7.40
CA LEU A 192 10.79 10.68 -8.48
C LEU A 192 9.39 11.11 -8.03
N GLN A 193 8.76 10.33 -7.13
CA GLN A 193 7.47 10.66 -6.51
C GLN A 193 7.59 11.63 -5.33
N GLY A 194 8.80 12.09 -5.01
CA GLY A 194 9.02 13.05 -3.95
C GLY A 194 8.88 12.49 -2.54
N ILE A 195 9.03 11.19 -2.34
CA ILE A 195 9.06 10.56 -1.01
C ILE A 195 10.37 10.91 -0.32
N ASN A 196 10.27 11.39 0.92
CA ASN A 196 11.44 11.73 1.75
C ASN A 196 11.41 11.11 3.15
N MET A 197 10.34 10.39 3.53
CA MET A 197 10.26 9.62 4.78
C MET A 197 9.75 8.18 4.54
N PRO A 198 10.56 7.29 3.94
CA PRO A 198 10.18 5.89 3.76
C PRO A 198 10.43 5.03 5.01
N LEU A 199 9.63 3.99 5.26
CA LEU A 199 9.99 2.94 6.21
C LEU A 199 11.21 2.12 5.73
N ALA A 200 12.01 1.61 6.66
CA ALA A 200 13.17 0.76 6.37
C ALA A 200 13.31 -0.36 7.40
N PHE A 201 12.53 -1.44 7.26
CA PHE A 201 12.43 -2.55 8.22
C PHE A 201 13.25 -3.79 7.87
N THR A 202 13.89 -3.81 6.69
CA THR A 202 14.63 -4.96 6.19
C THR A 202 15.71 -5.38 7.20
N GLY A 203 15.82 -6.68 7.47
CA GLY A 203 16.88 -7.24 8.33
C GLY A 203 16.78 -6.93 9.83
N GLN A 204 15.67 -6.37 10.33
CA GLN A 204 15.55 -6.06 11.76
C GLN A 204 15.70 -7.29 12.68
N GLU A 205 15.36 -8.49 12.21
CA GLU A 205 15.54 -9.74 12.95
C GLU A 205 17.02 -10.01 13.26
N ALA A 206 17.94 -9.58 12.39
CA ALA A 206 19.38 -9.69 12.64
C ALA A 206 19.85 -8.75 13.77
N ILE A 207 19.19 -7.59 13.93
CA ILE A 207 19.43 -6.69 15.06
C ILE A 207 18.91 -7.34 16.34
N TRP A 208 17.69 -7.89 16.32
CA TRP A 208 17.13 -8.62 17.46
C TRP A 208 17.99 -9.80 17.90
N GLN A 209 18.46 -10.61 16.96
CA GLN A 209 19.37 -11.72 17.25
C GLN A 209 20.62 -11.22 18.01
N LYS A 210 21.27 -10.16 17.53
CA LYS A 210 22.45 -9.58 18.18
C LYS A 210 22.14 -9.05 19.58
N VAL A 211 21.02 -8.34 19.74
CA VAL A 211 20.59 -7.79 21.03
C VAL A 211 20.36 -8.90 22.05
N PHE A 212 19.50 -9.87 21.72
CA PHE A 212 19.11 -10.93 22.65
C PHE A 212 20.29 -11.85 23.02
N GLN A 213 21.15 -12.19 22.06
CA GLN A 213 22.33 -13.01 22.33
C GLN A 213 23.39 -12.28 23.15
N GLN A 214 23.74 -11.05 22.77
CA GLN A 214 24.90 -10.36 23.37
C GLN A 214 24.57 -9.69 24.70
N LYS A 215 23.31 -9.34 24.95
CA LYS A 215 22.90 -8.54 26.11
C LYS A 215 21.96 -9.27 27.07
N PHE A 216 21.21 -10.26 26.60
CA PHE A 216 20.14 -10.90 27.38
C PHE A 216 20.27 -12.43 27.48
N ASN A 217 21.42 -13.00 27.07
CA ASN A 217 21.77 -14.41 27.22
C ASN A 217 20.72 -15.39 26.64
N ILE A 218 20.08 -15.00 25.54
CA ILE A 218 19.16 -15.85 24.76
C ILE A 218 19.97 -16.55 23.67
N SER A 219 19.81 -17.86 23.49
CA SER A 219 20.53 -18.61 22.45
C SER A 219 19.93 -18.42 21.05
N SER A 220 20.62 -18.83 19.98
CA SER A 220 20.03 -18.85 18.63
C SER A 220 18.77 -19.72 18.57
N SER A 221 18.80 -20.91 19.17
CA SER A 221 17.67 -21.85 19.16
C SER A 221 16.46 -21.34 19.94
N ASP A 222 16.68 -20.49 20.94
CA ASP A 222 15.58 -19.83 21.66
C ASP A 222 14.82 -18.82 20.78
N LEU A 223 15.42 -18.38 19.66
CA LEU A 223 14.80 -17.45 18.71
C LEU A 223 14.13 -18.16 17.52
N ASP A 224 14.34 -19.48 17.35
CA ASP A 224 13.74 -20.26 16.26
C ASP A 224 12.21 -20.20 16.29
N ASP A 225 11.62 -20.10 17.48
CA ASP A 225 10.18 -19.96 17.71
C ASP A 225 9.74 -18.49 17.90
N PHE A 226 10.67 -17.53 17.94
CA PHE A 226 10.33 -16.12 18.14
C PHE A 226 9.98 -15.43 16.82
N PHE A 227 10.79 -15.65 15.78
CA PHE A 227 10.55 -15.04 14.47
C PHE A 227 9.59 -15.88 13.62
N GLY A 228 8.70 -15.20 12.88
CA GLY A 228 7.97 -15.83 11.78
C GLY A 228 8.88 -16.13 10.58
N GLY A 229 8.35 -16.87 9.60
CA GLY A 229 8.98 -17.04 8.29
C GLY A 229 8.97 -15.75 7.46
N PRO A 230 9.77 -15.67 6.39
CA PRO A 230 9.98 -14.42 5.63
C PRO A 230 8.71 -13.69 5.19
N ALA A 231 7.70 -14.42 4.73
CA ALA A 231 6.44 -13.84 4.26
C ALA A 231 5.55 -13.31 5.40
N PHE A 232 5.84 -13.66 6.65
CA PHE A 232 4.98 -13.40 7.82
C PHE A 232 5.63 -12.45 8.84
N LEU A 233 6.81 -11.89 8.52
CA LEU A 233 7.58 -11.07 9.45
C LEU A 233 6.84 -9.82 9.92
N ALA A 234 6.01 -9.19 9.07
CA ALA A 234 5.26 -8.00 9.49
C ALA A 234 4.41 -8.27 10.75
N TRP A 235 3.61 -9.34 10.76
CA TRP A 235 2.78 -9.71 11.91
C TRP A 235 3.58 -10.26 13.09
N SER A 236 4.74 -10.86 12.84
CA SER A 236 5.65 -11.25 13.91
C SER A 236 6.24 -10.03 14.64
N ARG A 237 6.61 -8.98 13.88
CA ARG A 237 7.12 -7.70 14.42
C ARG A 237 6.06 -6.95 15.23
N MET A 238 4.80 -7.01 14.79
CA MET A 238 3.63 -6.45 15.48
C MET A 238 3.09 -7.36 16.60
N ALA A 239 3.82 -8.42 16.95
CA ALA A 239 3.52 -9.33 18.06
C ALA A 239 2.24 -10.17 17.91
N ASN A 240 1.69 -10.28 16.71
CA ASN A 240 0.49 -11.07 16.44
C ASN A 240 0.78 -12.58 16.38
N LEU A 241 1.92 -12.96 15.80
CA LEU A 241 2.33 -14.36 15.61
C LEU A 241 3.80 -14.60 15.92
N HIS A 242 4.18 -15.87 16.09
CA HIS A 242 5.56 -16.32 16.24
C HIS A 242 5.74 -17.71 15.60
N GLY A 243 6.95 -18.04 15.15
CA GLY A 243 7.33 -19.35 14.60
C GLY A 243 6.71 -19.76 13.25
N TRP A 244 5.52 -19.24 12.88
CA TRP A 244 4.80 -19.63 11.67
C TRP A 244 5.61 -19.37 10.38
N GLY A 245 5.81 -20.43 9.59
CA GLY A 245 6.64 -20.41 8.38
C GLY A 245 8.15 -20.40 8.61
N GLY A 246 8.60 -20.30 9.87
CA GLY A 246 9.99 -20.36 10.29
C GLY A 246 10.53 -21.80 10.45
N PRO A 247 11.70 -21.97 11.09
CA PRO A 247 12.57 -20.91 11.63
C PRO A 247 13.28 -20.12 10.52
N LEU A 248 13.73 -18.89 10.83
CA LEU A 248 14.57 -18.13 9.91
C LEU A 248 16.01 -18.70 9.88
N PRO A 249 16.54 -19.07 8.71
CA PRO A 249 17.93 -19.51 8.64
C PRO A 249 18.90 -18.34 8.83
N GLN A 250 20.11 -18.61 9.35
CA GLN A 250 21.13 -17.56 9.52
C GLN A 250 21.46 -16.83 8.21
N SER A 251 21.42 -17.53 7.06
CA SER A 251 21.63 -16.92 5.76
C SER A 251 20.62 -15.83 5.44
N TRP A 252 19.36 -15.95 5.90
CA TRP A 252 18.36 -14.89 5.77
C TRP A 252 18.79 -13.66 6.56
N LEU A 253 19.12 -13.84 7.85
CA LEU A 253 19.53 -12.74 8.74
C LEU A 253 20.74 -11.98 8.17
N ASP A 254 21.74 -12.71 7.70
CA ASP A 254 22.96 -12.13 7.14
C ASP A 254 22.69 -11.38 5.83
N GLN A 255 21.91 -11.97 4.90
CA GLN A 255 21.58 -11.35 3.62
C GLN A 255 20.71 -10.10 3.80
N GLN A 256 19.68 -10.17 4.67
CA GLN A 256 18.78 -9.04 4.91
C GLN A 256 19.47 -7.90 5.65
N LEU A 257 20.43 -8.19 6.54
CA LEU A 257 21.26 -7.15 7.15
C LEU A 257 22.10 -6.41 6.10
N VAL A 258 22.69 -7.13 5.13
CA VAL A 258 23.43 -6.51 4.02
C VAL A 258 22.48 -5.70 3.13
N MET A 259 21.28 -6.22 2.84
CA MET A 259 20.27 -5.52 2.06
C MET A 259 19.89 -4.19 2.70
N GLN A 260 19.60 -4.19 4.00
CA GLN A 260 19.22 -2.99 4.73
C GLN A 260 20.29 -1.90 4.67
N LYS A 261 21.57 -2.27 4.82
CA LYS A 261 22.67 -1.29 4.69
C LYS A 261 22.66 -0.62 3.32
N LYS A 262 22.47 -1.39 2.24
CA LYS A 262 22.35 -0.82 0.88
C LYS A 262 21.14 0.09 0.71
N ILE A 263 19.99 -0.30 1.28
CA ILE A 263 18.76 0.50 1.25
C ILE A 263 18.99 1.84 1.95
N LEU A 264 19.53 1.82 3.17
CA LEU A 264 19.80 3.01 3.96
C LEU A 264 20.84 3.92 3.28
N ASP A 265 21.91 3.35 2.74
CA ASP A 265 22.93 4.11 2.02
C ASP A 265 22.31 4.86 0.82
N ARG A 266 21.50 4.18 0.00
CA ARG A 266 20.85 4.82 -1.16
C ARG A 266 19.81 5.86 -0.76
N MET A 267 19.03 5.61 0.30
CA MET A 267 18.08 6.58 0.84
C MET A 267 18.81 7.85 1.33
N TYR A 268 19.91 7.67 2.05
CA TYR A 268 20.75 8.78 2.52
C TYR A 268 21.37 9.57 1.37
N GLU A 269 21.93 8.88 0.37
CA GLU A 269 22.50 9.48 -0.84
C GLU A 269 21.50 10.40 -1.56
N LEU A 270 20.22 10.05 -1.55
CA LEU A 270 19.15 10.83 -2.20
C LEU A 270 18.56 11.92 -1.28
N GLY A 271 18.95 11.97 -0.01
CA GLY A 271 18.45 12.94 0.96
C GLY A 271 17.12 12.55 1.62
N MET A 272 16.76 11.26 1.63
CA MET A 272 15.63 10.73 2.38
C MET A 272 15.98 10.54 3.86
N THR A 273 14.96 10.54 4.72
CA THR A 273 15.05 10.20 6.15
C THR A 273 14.32 8.87 6.39
N PRO A 274 15.03 7.74 6.42
CA PRO A 274 14.40 6.44 6.64
C PRO A 274 13.82 6.35 8.04
N VAL A 275 12.72 5.63 8.22
CA VAL A 275 12.15 5.32 9.53
C VAL A 275 12.57 3.92 9.94
N LEU A 276 13.24 3.82 11.08
CA LEU A 276 13.75 2.55 11.62
C LEU A 276 12.75 1.94 12.62
N PRO A 277 12.77 0.62 12.87
CA PRO A 277 11.94 0.03 13.90
C PRO A 277 12.41 0.40 15.32
N ALA A 278 11.55 0.21 16.31
CA ALA A 278 11.85 0.28 17.74
C ALA A 278 11.18 -0.84 18.53
N PHE A 279 11.55 -0.98 19.80
CA PHE A 279 11.01 -2.00 20.69
C PHE A 279 9.59 -1.67 21.17
N SER A 280 8.66 -2.57 20.89
CA SER A 280 7.24 -2.45 21.26
C SER A 280 6.84 -3.23 22.51
N GLY A 281 7.76 -4.00 23.12
CA GLY A 281 7.48 -4.83 24.29
C GLY A 281 7.45 -6.34 24.00
N ASN A 282 7.37 -6.75 22.72
CA ASN A 282 7.34 -8.17 22.35
C ASN A 282 8.71 -8.84 22.57
N VAL A 283 8.74 -9.96 23.27
CA VAL A 283 9.96 -10.66 23.70
C VAL A 283 9.89 -12.16 23.43
N PRO A 284 11.02 -12.85 23.26
CA PRO A 284 11.03 -14.31 23.13
C PRO A 284 10.60 -14.98 24.44
N ALA A 285 9.93 -16.12 24.33
CA ALA A 285 9.47 -16.91 25.49
C ALA A 285 10.62 -17.24 26.47
N ALA A 286 11.82 -17.50 25.93
CA ALA A 286 13.01 -17.80 26.70
C ALA A 286 13.43 -16.68 27.66
N LEU A 287 13.06 -15.43 27.41
CA LEU A 287 13.38 -14.31 28.29
C LEU A 287 12.79 -14.51 29.69
N LYS A 288 11.62 -15.16 29.80
CA LYS A 288 11.00 -15.50 31.08
C LYS A 288 11.82 -16.52 31.88
N ASN A 289 12.57 -17.39 31.22
CA ASN A 289 13.45 -18.36 31.88
C ASN A 289 14.74 -17.69 32.36
N VAL A 290 15.29 -16.76 31.58
CA VAL A 290 16.52 -16.02 31.94
C VAL A 290 16.25 -14.94 33.00
N TYR A 291 15.08 -14.30 32.95
CA TYR A 291 14.63 -13.28 33.90
C TYR A 291 13.29 -13.68 34.55
N PRO A 292 13.28 -14.62 35.52
CA PRO A 292 12.05 -15.12 36.13
C PRO A 292 11.22 -14.08 36.91
N SER A 293 11.86 -12.98 37.32
CA SER A 293 11.20 -11.86 38.00
C SER A 293 10.63 -10.82 37.02
N ALA A 294 10.94 -10.91 35.72
CA ALA A 294 10.42 -9.98 34.74
C ALA A 294 8.91 -10.15 34.58
N LYS A 295 8.21 -9.01 34.50
CA LYS A 295 6.74 -8.97 34.32
C LYS A 295 6.38 -9.27 32.87
N ILE A 296 6.44 -10.54 32.50
CA ILE A 296 6.11 -10.99 31.14
C ILE A 296 4.77 -11.72 31.16
N THR A 297 3.82 -11.18 30.38
CA THR A 297 2.49 -11.76 30.16
C THR A 297 2.38 -12.31 28.74
N ARG A 298 1.33 -13.10 28.50
CA ARG A 298 1.02 -13.64 27.19
C ARG A 298 -0.10 -12.82 26.56
N LEU A 299 0.03 -12.43 25.31
CA LEU A 299 -1.04 -11.79 24.54
C LEU A 299 -2.18 -12.76 24.24
N GLY A 300 -3.33 -12.22 23.84
CA GLY A 300 -4.53 -12.97 23.48
C GLY A 300 -4.38 -13.79 22.19
N ASN A 301 -5.42 -14.58 21.88
CA ASN A 301 -5.49 -15.29 20.61
C ASN A 301 -5.54 -14.30 19.44
N TRP A 302 -4.74 -14.58 18.42
CA TRP A 302 -4.77 -13.87 17.15
C TRP A 302 -4.98 -14.88 16.03
N PHE A 303 -6.23 -14.97 15.55
CA PHE A 303 -6.67 -15.76 14.39
C PHE A 303 -6.22 -17.23 14.31
N THR A 304 -5.83 -17.89 15.41
CA THR A 304 -5.59 -19.35 15.39
C THR A 304 -6.90 -20.12 15.43
N VAL A 305 -6.89 -21.28 14.77
CA VAL A 305 -7.98 -22.25 14.83
C VAL A 305 -7.97 -22.91 16.22
N ASP A 306 -9.15 -23.17 16.76
CA ASP A 306 -9.35 -23.72 18.11
C ASP A 306 -8.71 -22.92 19.27
N SER A 307 -8.28 -21.68 19.03
CA SER A 307 -7.47 -20.89 19.98
C SER A 307 -6.18 -21.61 20.41
N ASN A 308 -5.61 -22.44 19.52
CA ASN A 308 -4.38 -23.16 19.78
C ASN A 308 -3.18 -22.20 19.80
N PRO A 309 -2.49 -22.05 20.94
CA PRO A 309 -1.51 -20.99 21.07
C PRO A 309 -0.13 -21.39 20.55
N LYS A 310 -0.09 -22.25 19.52
CA LYS A 310 1.14 -22.76 18.91
C LYS A 310 1.89 -21.69 18.12
N TRP A 311 1.15 -20.77 17.50
CA TRP A 311 1.70 -19.79 16.56
C TRP A 311 1.33 -18.33 16.88
N CYS A 312 0.54 -18.10 17.92
CA CYS A 312 0.06 -16.77 18.33
C CYS A 312 0.50 -16.45 19.75
N CYS A 313 -0.13 -15.42 20.33
CA CYS A 313 -0.20 -15.29 21.77
C CYS A 313 1.22 -15.09 22.29
N THR A 314 1.89 -14.10 21.70
CA THR A 314 3.29 -13.78 21.96
C THR A 314 3.49 -13.29 23.39
N TYR A 315 4.73 -13.09 23.79
CA TYR A 315 5.06 -12.66 25.15
C TYR A 315 5.31 -11.15 25.17
N LEU A 316 4.53 -10.43 25.98
CA LEU A 316 4.67 -9.00 26.16
C LEU A 316 5.36 -8.70 27.50
N LEU A 317 6.45 -7.95 27.44
CA LEU A 317 7.10 -7.36 28.62
C LEU A 317 6.32 -6.13 29.07
N ASP A 318 5.91 -6.10 30.32
CA ASP A 318 5.21 -4.97 30.92
C ASP A 318 6.08 -3.70 30.93
N ALA A 319 5.51 -2.58 30.52
CA ALA A 319 6.21 -1.30 30.43
C ALA A 319 6.73 -0.74 31.77
N THR A 320 6.21 -1.21 32.89
CA THR A 320 6.70 -0.84 34.22
C THR A 320 7.91 -1.66 34.65
N ASP A 321 8.28 -2.70 33.91
CA ASP A 321 9.47 -3.49 34.17
C ASP A 321 10.73 -2.70 33.72
N PRO A 322 11.77 -2.56 34.59
CA PRO A 322 13.01 -1.90 34.20
C PRO A 322 13.66 -2.47 32.94
N LEU A 323 13.48 -3.77 32.69
CA LEU A 323 14.00 -4.46 31.51
C LEU A 323 13.46 -3.88 30.20
N PHE A 324 12.28 -3.25 30.22
CA PHE A 324 11.66 -2.66 29.04
C PHE A 324 12.54 -1.56 28.44
N ILE A 325 13.01 -0.64 29.29
CA ILE A 325 13.89 0.46 28.87
C ILE A 325 15.26 -0.09 28.47
N GLU A 326 15.78 -1.09 29.18
CA GLU A 326 17.08 -1.70 28.86
C GLU A 326 17.09 -2.38 27.49
N ILE A 327 16.03 -3.14 27.16
CA ILE A 327 15.87 -3.77 25.83
C ILE A 327 15.70 -2.71 24.75
N GLY A 328 14.83 -1.72 24.97
CA GLY A 328 14.63 -0.61 24.03
C GLY A 328 15.93 0.12 23.71
N LYS A 329 16.70 0.47 24.75
CA LYS A 329 18.03 1.08 24.61
C LYS A 329 18.98 0.21 23.81
N ALA A 330 19.05 -1.07 24.14
CA ALA A 330 19.96 -2.02 23.50
C ALA A 330 19.64 -2.17 22.02
N PHE A 331 18.36 -2.18 21.65
CA PHE A 331 17.91 -2.25 20.27
C PHE A 331 18.32 -1.01 19.46
N ILE A 332 17.98 0.19 19.92
CA ILE A 332 18.39 1.43 19.25
C ILE A 332 19.92 1.53 19.14
N SER A 333 20.64 1.25 20.23
CA SER A 333 22.12 1.28 20.24
C SER A 333 22.72 0.28 19.25
N GLN A 334 22.11 -0.90 19.09
CA GLN A 334 22.58 -1.91 18.15
C GLN A 334 22.27 -1.52 16.70
N GLN A 335 21.15 -0.83 16.43
CA GLN A 335 20.87 -0.24 15.11
C GLN A 335 21.92 0.82 14.76
N VAL A 336 22.19 1.78 15.66
CA VAL A 336 23.22 2.82 15.45
C VAL A 336 24.60 2.20 15.21
N LYS A 337 24.93 1.10 15.90
CA LYS A 337 26.19 0.39 15.68
C LYS A 337 26.28 -0.27 14.30
N GLU A 338 25.17 -0.80 13.78
CA GLU A 338 25.16 -1.51 12.49
C GLU A 338 25.02 -0.60 11.28
N TYR A 339 24.24 0.47 11.42
CA TYR A 339 23.81 1.36 10.35
C TYR A 339 24.44 2.75 10.42
N GLY A 340 25.09 3.10 11.53
CA GLY A 340 25.44 4.49 11.84
C GLY A 340 24.23 5.28 12.31
N GLN A 341 24.41 6.58 12.55
CA GLN A 341 23.30 7.49 12.85
C GLN A 341 22.53 7.81 11.56
N SER A 342 21.77 6.84 11.05
CA SER A 342 21.07 6.93 9.77
C SER A 342 19.66 7.53 9.87
N SER A 343 19.11 7.65 11.08
CA SER A 343 17.82 8.28 11.36
C SER A 343 17.66 8.63 12.84
N HIS A 344 16.68 9.47 13.14
CA HIS A 344 16.18 9.76 14.49
C HIS A 344 14.68 9.47 14.62
N ILE A 345 14.07 8.86 13.59
CA ILE A 345 12.64 8.56 13.54
C ILE A 345 12.46 7.06 13.65
N TYR A 346 11.72 6.64 14.67
CA TYR A 346 11.50 5.24 14.97
C TYR A 346 10.02 4.89 14.97
N ASN A 347 9.63 3.86 14.23
CA ASN A 347 8.29 3.31 14.27
C ASN A 347 8.17 2.18 15.29
N CYS A 348 7.06 2.19 16.02
CA CYS A 348 6.74 1.21 17.05
C CYS A 348 5.23 1.19 17.29
N ASP A 349 4.63 0.01 17.20
CA ASP A 349 3.19 -0.20 17.40
C ASP A 349 3.00 -1.43 18.31
N THR A 350 2.61 -1.21 19.58
CA THR A 350 2.47 -2.28 20.59
C THR A 350 1.11 -2.98 20.52
N PHE A 351 0.08 -2.26 20.09
CA PHE A 351 -1.31 -2.70 20.15
C PHE A 351 -2.01 -2.64 18.80
N ASP A 352 -1.26 -2.92 17.73
CA ASP A 352 -1.84 -3.06 16.40
C ASP A 352 -2.69 -4.34 16.37
N GLU A 353 -4.01 -4.15 16.18
CA GLU A 353 -5.05 -5.20 16.28
C GLU A 353 -5.00 -6.04 17.56
N ASN A 354 -4.50 -5.46 18.66
CA ASN A 354 -4.52 -6.05 19.99
C ASN A 354 -5.09 -5.05 20.99
N THR A 355 -6.08 -5.44 21.79
CA THR A 355 -6.64 -4.55 22.81
C THR A 355 -5.75 -4.51 24.06
N PRO A 356 -5.44 -3.31 24.62
CA PRO A 356 -4.70 -3.21 25.88
C PRO A 356 -5.42 -3.94 27.02
N PRO A 357 -4.70 -4.45 28.04
CA PRO A 357 -5.28 -5.27 29.11
C PRO A 357 -6.21 -4.49 30.06
N THR A 358 -6.16 -3.16 30.06
CA THR A 358 -6.99 -2.28 30.89
C THR A 358 -7.22 -0.96 30.18
N ASP A 359 -8.41 -0.37 30.36
CA ASP A 359 -8.77 0.94 29.84
C ASP A 359 -8.36 2.12 30.74
N ASP A 360 -7.58 1.87 31.80
CA ASP A 360 -7.06 2.92 32.70
C ASP A 360 -6.09 3.86 31.96
N PRO A 361 -6.43 5.16 31.82
CA PRO A 361 -5.55 6.17 31.21
C PRO A 361 -4.14 6.22 31.84
N ASN A 362 -3.98 5.93 33.13
CA ASN A 362 -2.67 5.95 33.77
C ASN A 362 -1.76 4.82 33.29
N TYR A 363 -2.34 3.63 33.07
CA TYR A 363 -1.61 2.50 32.50
C TYR A 363 -1.15 2.82 31.07
N ILE A 364 -2.07 3.33 30.23
CA ILE A 364 -1.78 3.69 28.84
C ILE A 364 -0.68 4.77 28.77
N SER A 365 -0.77 5.80 29.62
CA SER A 365 0.23 6.86 29.68
C SER A 365 1.60 6.31 30.09
N SER A 366 1.63 5.40 31.07
CA SER A 366 2.87 4.78 31.55
C SER A 366 3.53 3.92 30.47
N LEU A 367 2.73 3.19 29.69
CA LEU A 367 3.20 2.41 28.54
C LEU A 367 3.82 3.31 27.47
N ALA A 368 3.10 4.33 27.01
CA ALA A 368 3.60 5.25 26.00
C ALA A 368 4.88 5.96 26.46
N ALA A 369 4.93 6.38 27.72
CA ALA A 369 6.14 6.97 28.30
C ALA A 369 7.33 5.99 28.34
N ALA A 370 7.10 4.72 28.64
CA ALA A 370 8.15 3.69 28.67
C ALA A 370 8.69 3.37 27.26
N ILE A 371 7.80 3.24 26.26
CA ILE A 371 8.17 3.06 24.85
C ILE A 371 9.07 4.20 24.39
N PHE A 372 8.60 5.44 24.55
CA PHE A 372 9.37 6.60 24.14
C PHE A 372 10.69 6.73 24.90
N LYS A 373 10.69 6.48 26.22
CA LYS A 373 11.91 6.50 27.03
C LYS A 373 12.91 5.41 26.60
N GLY A 374 12.43 4.24 26.19
CA GLY A 374 13.25 3.19 25.59
C GLY A 374 13.98 3.69 24.35
N MET A 375 13.26 4.34 23.43
CA MET A 375 13.86 4.97 22.23
C MET A 375 14.86 6.06 22.62
N GLN A 376 14.42 7.02 23.43
CA GLN A 376 15.21 8.18 23.85
C GLN A 376 16.52 7.78 24.56
N SER A 377 16.49 6.69 25.32
CA SER A 377 17.67 6.22 26.04
C SER A 377 18.79 5.67 25.14
N GLY A 378 18.49 5.33 23.89
CA GLY A 378 19.45 4.97 22.86
C GLY A 378 19.76 6.10 21.87
N ASP A 379 18.88 7.09 21.76
CA ASP A 379 19.01 8.26 20.88
C ASP A 379 18.29 9.49 21.48
N ASP A 380 19.03 10.49 21.94
CA ASP A 380 18.48 11.68 22.60
C ASP A 380 17.58 12.53 21.69
N GLU A 381 17.72 12.40 20.36
CA GLU A 381 16.91 13.12 19.38
C GLU A 381 15.69 12.32 18.89
N ALA A 382 15.50 11.09 19.37
CA ALA A 382 14.45 10.17 18.94
C ALA A 382 13.06 10.83 18.82
N VAL A 383 12.37 10.51 17.73
CA VAL A 383 10.96 10.84 17.46
C VAL A 383 10.22 9.55 17.17
N TRP A 384 9.10 9.34 17.84
CA TRP A 384 8.25 8.18 17.63
C TRP A 384 7.25 8.43 16.50
N LEU A 385 7.32 7.62 15.44
CA LEU A 385 6.30 7.54 14.41
C LEU A 385 5.32 6.39 14.71
N MET A 386 4.06 6.67 14.96
CA MET A 386 3.07 5.66 15.37
C MET A 386 1.97 5.50 14.30
N GLN A 387 1.53 4.27 14.04
CA GLN A 387 0.35 4.02 13.22
C GLN A 387 -0.93 4.40 13.98
N GLY A 388 -1.79 5.20 13.36
CA GLY A 388 -3.09 5.57 13.91
C GLY A 388 -4.21 4.55 13.67
N TRP A 389 -3.91 3.38 13.09
CA TRP A 389 -4.90 2.34 12.73
C TRP A 389 -5.76 1.91 13.92
N LEU A 390 -5.12 1.71 15.07
CA LEU A 390 -5.79 1.35 16.32
C LEU A 390 -6.95 2.30 16.69
N PHE A 391 -6.86 3.60 16.36
CA PHE A 391 -7.92 4.58 16.61
C PHE A 391 -9.13 4.44 15.67
N ALA A 392 -8.93 3.84 14.50
CA ALA A 392 -9.98 3.59 13.51
C ALA A 392 -10.60 2.19 13.66
N TYR A 393 -9.82 1.22 14.14
CA TYR A 393 -10.17 -0.19 14.19
C TYR A 393 -10.86 -0.61 15.48
N ASP A 394 -10.30 -0.25 16.64
CA ASP A 394 -10.76 -0.75 17.94
C ASP A 394 -11.58 0.31 18.69
N PRO A 395 -12.89 0.07 18.98
CA PRO A 395 -13.73 1.00 19.74
C PRO A 395 -13.25 1.25 21.17
N TYR A 396 -12.27 0.49 21.67
CA TYR A 396 -11.55 0.75 22.91
C TYR A 396 -11.00 2.18 23.00
N TRP A 397 -10.50 2.74 21.89
CA TRP A 397 -9.78 4.01 21.88
C TRP A 397 -10.70 5.24 21.90
N ARG A 398 -11.34 5.46 23.05
CA ARG A 398 -12.15 6.67 23.32
C ARG A 398 -11.23 7.87 23.64
N PRO A 399 -11.77 9.11 23.62
CA PRO A 399 -10.96 10.32 23.85
C PRO A 399 -10.02 10.27 25.07
N PRO A 400 -10.42 9.76 26.27
CA PRO A 400 -9.51 9.68 27.41
C PRO A 400 -8.32 8.74 27.19
N GLN A 401 -8.54 7.58 26.57
CA GLN A 401 -7.50 6.59 26.28
C GLN A 401 -6.55 7.09 25.17
N MET A 402 -7.10 7.71 24.14
CA MET A 402 -6.32 8.31 23.06
C MET A 402 -5.45 9.47 23.56
N GLN A 403 -6.01 10.40 24.36
CA GLN A 403 -5.23 11.49 24.98
C GLN A 403 -4.14 10.97 25.91
N ALA A 404 -4.43 9.93 26.70
CA ALA A 404 -3.44 9.31 27.58
C ALA A 404 -2.22 8.78 26.81
N LEU A 405 -2.44 8.12 25.67
CA LEU A 405 -1.35 7.64 24.81
C LEU A 405 -0.57 8.81 24.19
N LEU A 406 -1.29 9.76 23.58
CA LEU A 406 -0.72 10.83 22.77
C LEU A 406 0.01 11.89 23.60
N HIS A 407 -0.48 12.21 24.80
CA HIS A 407 0.10 13.26 25.67
C HIS A 407 1.16 12.74 26.64
N ALA A 408 1.40 11.43 26.69
CA ALA A 408 2.51 10.84 27.44
C ALA A 408 3.89 11.12 26.81
N VAL A 409 3.91 11.55 25.55
CA VAL A 409 5.13 11.90 24.81
C VAL A 409 5.16 13.41 24.56
N PRO A 410 6.31 14.09 24.73
CA PRO A 410 6.41 15.52 24.47
C PRO A 410 5.96 15.88 23.04
N ILE A 411 5.26 17.01 22.90
CA ILE A 411 4.87 17.54 21.59
C ILE A 411 6.12 17.72 20.72
N GLY A 412 6.05 17.27 19.45
CA GLY A 412 7.17 17.28 18.52
C GLY A 412 8.11 16.07 18.63
N LYS A 413 7.91 15.20 19.63
CA LYS A 413 8.61 13.91 19.78
C LYS A 413 7.75 12.70 19.42
N MET A 414 6.53 12.94 18.96
CA MET A 414 5.63 11.95 18.36
C MET A 414 5.03 12.52 17.06
N ILE A 415 4.90 11.66 16.06
CA ILE A 415 4.14 11.90 14.83
C ILE A 415 3.19 10.71 14.62
N VAL A 416 1.90 10.98 14.39
CA VAL A 416 0.92 9.93 14.11
C VAL A 416 0.69 9.80 12.61
N LEU A 417 0.65 8.58 12.08
CA LEU A 417 0.16 8.31 10.74
C LEU A 417 -1.35 8.16 10.81
N ASP A 418 -2.11 9.13 10.29
CA ASP A 418 -3.56 8.97 10.09
C ASP A 418 -3.76 8.00 8.93
N LEU A 419 -3.74 6.71 9.26
CA LEU A 419 -3.30 5.66 8.35
C LEU A 419 -4.26 5.44 7.17
N PHE A 420 -5.55 5.72 7.37
CA PHE A 420 -6.64 5.48 6.41
C PHE A 420 -7.48 6.74 6.18
N ALA A 421 -6.80 7.89 6.07
CA ALA A 421 -7.45 9.20 6.13
C ALA A 421 -8.28 9.54 4.88
N GLU A 422 -8.10 8.83 3.77
CA GLU A 422 -8.90 8.98 2.57
C GLU A 422 -10.32 8.43 2.70
N VAL A 423 -10.54 7.47 3.62
CA VAL A 423 -11.85 6.87 3.90
C VAL A 423 -12.34 7.18 5.31
N LYS A 424 -11.47 7.03 6.33
CA LYS A 424 -11.78 7.22 7.76
C LYS A 424 -10.78 8.17 8.43
N PRO A 425 -10.82 9.47 8.14
CA PRO A 425 -9.91 10.47 8.71
C PRO A 425 -10.11 10.66 10.22
N ILE A 426 -9.15 10.21 11.01
CA ILE A 426 -9.18 10.36 12.48
C ILE A 426 -8.86 11.80 12.89
N TRP A 427 -8.11 12.56 12.11
CA TRP A 427 -7.81 13.96 12.39
C TRP A 427 -9.08 14.81 12.61
N ILE A 428 -10.19 14.46 11.94
CA ILE A 428 -11.48 15.17 12.05
C ILE A 428 -12.13 14.92 13.40
N THR A 429 -12.17 13.66 13.85
CA THR A 429 -12.88 13.24 15.06
C THR A 429 -12.06 13.40 16.34
N SER A 430 -10.75 13.64 16.22
CA SER A 430 -9.80 13.78 17.32
C SER A 430 -9.28 15.20 17.53
N ASP A 431 -9.94 16.20 16.94
CA ASP A 431 -9.51 17.60 17.01
C ASP A 431 -8.01 17.78 16.64
N GLN A 432 -7.60 17.24 15.49
CA GLN A 432 -6.20 17.22 15.05
C GLN A 432 -5.28 16.42 16.01
N PHE A 433 -5.67 15.19 16.36
CA PHE A 433 -4.95 14.32 17.30
C PHE A 433 -4.61 15.02 18.62
N TYR A 434 -5.53 15.84 19.12
CA TYR A 434 -5.37 16.63 20.34
C TYR A 434 -4.05 17.42 20.40
N GLY A 435 -3.61 17.96 19.26
CA GLY A 435 -2.42 18.79 19.13
C GLY A 435 -1.12 18.05 18.80
N VAL A 436 -1.14 16.71 18.68
CA VAL A 436 0.04 15.94 18.23
C VAL A 436 0.20 16.06 16.71
N PRO A 437 1.43 16.25 16.18
CA PRO A 437 1.68 16.24 14.74
C PRO A 437 1.22 14.93 14.08
N TYR A 438 0.66 15.03 12.87
CA TYR A 438 0.26 13.84 12.10
C TYR A 438 0.56 13.97 10.60
N ILE A 439 0.59 12.82 9.92
CA ILE A 439 0.71 12.69 8.47
C ILE A 439 -0.62 12.13 7.95
N TRP A 440 -1.24 12.84 7.01
CA TRP A 440 -2.44 12.36 6.33
C TRP A 440 -2.02 11.25 5.36
N CYS A 441 -2.46 10.02 5.57
CA CYS A 441 -2.05 8.89 4.75
C CYS A 441 -3.22 8.30 3.97
N MET A 442 -2.90 7.84 2.76
CA MET A 442 -3.77 6.99 1.96
C MET A 442 -3.39 5.52 2.16
N LEU A 443 -4.29 4.71 2.73
CA LEU A 443 -4.08 3.26 2.88
C LEU A 443 -4.37 2.56 1.55
N HIS A 444 -5.56 2.78 1.00
CA HIS A 444 -6.07 2.31 -0.27
C HIS A 444 -6.17 0.79 -0.46
N ASN A 445 -5.10 0.03 -0.23
CA ASN A 445 -5.03 -1.39 -0.54
C ASN A 445 -4.76 -2.23 0.71
N PHE A 446 -5.53 -3.30 0.86
CA PHE A 446 -5.37 -4.35 1.86
C PHE A 446 -4.75 -5.60 1.21
N ALA A 447 -3.75 -6.18 1.86
CA ALA A 447 -3.03 -7.40 1.52
C ALA A 447 -2.48 -7.55 0.09
N GLY A 448 -2.35 -6.47 -0.68
CA GLY A 448 -1.96 -6.54 -2.10
C GLY A 448 -3.07 -7.10 -2.99
N ASN A 449 -4.33 -7.04 -2.57
CA ASN A 449 -5.45 -7.59 -3.34
C ASN A 449 -5.61 -6.85 -4.67
N VAL A 450 -6.01 -7.58 -5.72
CA VAL A 450 -6.16 -7.04 -7.08
C VAL A 450 -7.62 -6.71 -7.33
N GLU A 451 -7.98 -5.45 -7.13
CA GLU A 451 -9.30 -4.89 -7.42
C GLU A 451 -9.15 -3.47 -7.94
N MET A 452 -9.95 -3.08 -8.93
CA MET A 452 -9.96 -1.70 -9.41
C MET A 452 -10.83 -0.87 -8.47
N TYR A 453 -10.17 -0.08 -7.62
CA TYR A 453 -10.78 0.68 -6.54
C TYR A 453 -10.09 2.04 -6.37
N GLY A 454 -10.84 3.03 -5.92
CA GLY A 454 -10.26 4.26 -5.37
C GLY A 454 -11.29 5.32 -5.01
N VAL A 455 -10.78 6.39 -4.40
CA VAL A 455 -11.56 7.57 -3.95
C VAL A 455 -10.89 8.86 -4.41
N LEU A 456 -10.73 9.04 -5.71
CA LEU A 456 -9.83 10.06 -6.27
C LEU A 456 -10.17 11.48 -5.84
N ASP A 457 -11.45 11.81 -5.63
CA ASP A 457 -11.86 13.14 -5.14
C ASP A 457 -11.41 13.39 -3.69
N SER A 458 -11.46 12.36 -2.84
CA SER A 458 -10.94 12.41 -1.47
C SER A 458 -9.42 12.63 -1.50
N LEU A 459 -8.70 11.97 -2.42
CA LEU A 459 -7.25 12.17 -2.57
C LEU A 459 -6.91 13.58 -3.09
N GLY A 460 -7.62 14.05 -4.11
CA GLY A 460 -7.40 15.37 -4.73
C GLY A 460 -7.73 16.56 -3.83
N SER A 461 -8.40 16.34 -2.69
CA SER A 461 -8.84 17.41 -1.77
C SER A 461 -8.41 17.22 -0.31
N GLY A 462 -8.42 15.99 0.21
CA GLY A 462 -8.21 15.63 1.62
C GLY A 462 -6.93 16.19 2.24
N PRO A 463 -5.74 16.00 1.65
CA PRO A 463 -4.50 16.58 2.16
C PRO A 463 -4.53 18.11 2.27
N VAL A 464 -5.21 18.78 1.33
CA VAL A 464 -5.32 20.25 1.34
C VAL A 464 -6.29 20.68 2.43
N ASP A 465 -7.44 20.00 2.56
CA ASP A 465 -8.45 20.26 3.58
C ASP A 465 -7.90 20.08 5.00
N ALA A 466 -7.18 18.98 5.23
CA ALA A 466 -6.54 18.68 6.51
C ALA A 466 -5.49 19.74 6.89
N ARG A 467 -4.71 20.24 5.93
CA ARG A 467 -3.66 21.24 6.16
C ARG A 467 -4.18 22.65 6.42
N ILE A 468 -5.22 23.08 5.72
CA ILE A 468 -5.78 24.45 5.86
C ILE A 468 -6.85 24.54 6.96
N SER A 469 -7.16 23.44 7.63
CA SER A 469 -8.09 23.43 8.75
C SER A 469 -7.58 24.28 9.92
N ASN A 470 -8.49 24.76 10.75
CA ASN A 470 -8.13 25.49 11.96
C ASN A 470 -7.31 24.60 12.90
N ASN A 471 -6.22 25.16 13.44
CA ASN A 471 -5.29 24.48 14.35
C ASN A 471 -4.68 23.19 13.79
N SER A 472 -4.61 23.04 12.46
CA SER A 472 -3.99 21.86 11.86
C SER A 472 -2.59 21.62 12.40
N THR A 473 -2.33 20.39 12.82
CA THR A 473 -1.01 19.86 13.18
C THR A 473 -0.47 18.92 12.11
N MET A 474 -1.06 18.93 10.91
CA MET A 474 -0.60 18.13 9.79
C MET A 474 0.83 18.55 9.39
N VAL A 475 1.74 17.57 9.32
CA VAL A 475 3.15 17.77 8.95
C VAL A 475 3.55 16.98 7.71
N GLY A 476 2.64 16.19 7.12
CA GLY A 476 2.97 15.43 5.93
C GLY A 476 1.78 14.84 5.20
N VAL A 477 2.07 14.39 3.99
CA VAL A 477 1.22 13.55 3.14
C VAL A 477 1.87 12.17 3.07
N GLY A 478 1.10 11.08 2.98
CA GLY A 478 1.67 9.74 3.04
C GLY A 478 0.91 8.69 2.25
N MET A 479 1.59 7.62 1.89
CA MET A 479 0.98 6.42 1.31
C MET A 479 1.33 5.20 2.17
N SER A 480 0.32 4.52 2.70
CA SER A 480 0.41 3.53 3.79
C SER A 480 -0.29 2.20 3.43
N MET A 481 -0.22 1.82 2.16
CA MET A 481 -0.85 0.62 1.62
C MET A 481 -0.23 -0.68 2.16
N GLU A 482 -1.06 -1.70 2.35
CA GLU A 482 -0.57 -3.02 2.70
C GLU A 482 0.18 -3.70 1.55
N GLY A 483 -0.21 -3.44 0.30
CA GLY A 483 0.48 -3.91 -0.90
C GLY A 483 0.46 -2.88 -2.03
N ILE A 484 1.50 -2.92 -2.87
CA ILE A 484 1.67 -2.01 -4.03
C ILE A 484 1.51 -2.77 -5.35
N GLU A 485 1.85 -2.13 -6.47
CA GLU A 485 1.81 -2.73 -7.82
C GLU A 485 0.39 -3.02 -8.35
N GLN A 486 -0.57 -2.19 -7.97
CA GLN A 486 -1.94 -2.14 -8.51
C GLN A 486 -2.43 -0.67 -8.57
N ASN A 487 -3.55 -0.39 -9.26
CA ASN A 487 -4.18 0.95 -9.41
C ASN A 487 -3.19 2.14 -9.54
N PRO A 488 -2.31 2.17 -10.56
CA PRO A 488 -1.28 3.21 -10.68
C PRO A 488 -1.84 4.65 -10.71
N VAL A 489 -3.08 4.85 -11.14
CA VAL A 489 -3.77 6.16 -11.15
C VAL A 489 -3.87 6.76 -9.75
N VAL A 490 -4.11 5.92 -8.74
CA VAL A 490 -4.28 6.33 -7.34
C VAL A 490 -2.96 6.82 -6.76
N TYR A 491 -1.87 6.08 -6.99
CA TYR A 491 -0.54 6.41 -6.48
C TYR A 491 0.11 7.60 -7.22
N ASP A 492 -0.16 7.76 -8.53
CA ASP A 492 0.29 8.94 -9.29
C ASP A 492 -0.41 10.23 -8.81
N LEU A 493 -1.73 10.16 -8.51
CA LEU A 493 -2.43 11.31 -7.93
C LEU A 493 -1.92 11.62 -6.51
N MET A 494 -1.82 10.60 -5.66
CA MET A 494 -1.49 10.79 -4.24
C MET A 494 -0.07 11.35 -4.03
N SER A 495 0.90 10.86 -4.80
CA SER A 495 2.28 11.39 -4.75
C SER A 495 2.35 12.86 -5.17
N GLU A 496 1.54 13.29 -6.15
CA GLU A 496 1.50 14.68 -6.59
C GLU A 496 0.97 15.62 -5.49
N MET A 497 0.05 15.14 -4.64
CA MET A 497 -0.54 15.95 -3.57
C MET A 497 0.48 16.45 -2.54
N ALA A 498 1.66 15.83 -2.44
CA ALA A 498 2.77 16.31 -1.63
C ALA A 498 3.37 17.66 -2.09
N PHE A 499 2.98 18.14 -3.28
CA PHE A 499 3.42 19.41 -3.87
C PHE A 499 2.27 20.40 -4.11
N GLN A 500 1.03 19.99 -3.84
CA GLN A 500 -0.15 20.78 -4.19
C GLN A 500 -0.59 21.70 -3.06
N HIS A 501 -0.64 23.01 -3.35
CA HIS A 501 -1.14 24.01 -2.40
C HIS A 501 -2.67 24.17 -2.45
N LYS A 502 -3.30 23.71 -3.52
CA LYS A 502 -4.73 23.82 -3.81
C LYS A 502 -5.28 22.45 -4.18
N LYS A 503 -6.60 22.28 -4.02
CA LYS A 503 -7.31 21.07 -4.47
C LYS A 503 -7.13 20.85 -5.96
N ILE A 504 -6.97 19.60 -6.37
CA ILE A 504 -6.91 19.20 -7.77
C ILE A 504 -8.33 19.03 -8.32
N ASN A 505 -8.57 19.47 -9.57
CA ASN A 505 -9.72 19.01 -10.34
C ASN A 505 -9.38 17.65 -10.94
N VAL A 506 -9.90 16.57 -10.34
CA VAL A 506 -9.54 15.19 -10.68
C VAL A 506 -9.89 14.86 -12.13
N LYS A 507 -11.03 15.32 -12.63
CA LYS A 507 -11.44 15.09 -14.02
C LYS A 507 -10.42 15.64 -15.01
N THR A 508 -10.02 16.91 -14.86
CA THR A 508 -8.99 17.52 -15.72
C THR A 508 -7.63 16.84 -15.56
N TRP A 509 -7.30 16.41 -14.35
CA TRP A 509 -6.07 15.65 -14.09
C TRP A 509 -6.06 14.29 -14.80
N LEU A 510 -7.20 13.60 -14.86
CA LEU A 510 -7.40 12.31 -15.56
C LEU A 510 -7.39 12.42 -17.10
N ASP A 511 -7.77 13.56 -17.67
CA ASP A 511 -7.60 13.80 -19.10
C ASP A 511 -6.12 13.81 -19.49
N SER A 512 -5.29 14.41 -18.64
CA SER A 512 -3.83 14.38 -18.77
C SER A 512 -3.27 13.00 -18.37
N TYR A 513 -3.89 12.39 -17.36
CA TYR A 513 -3.94 10.97 -17.01
C TYR A 513 -3.53 9.96 -18.10
N SER A 514 -4.60 9.60 -18.79
CA SER A 514 -4.67 8.62 -19.85
C SER A 514 -3.71 8.95 -21.00
N ARG A 515 -3.65 10.23 -21.41
CA ARG A 515 -2.78 10.66 -22.50
C ARG A 515 -1.30 10.38 -22.22
N ARG A 516 -0.78 10.76 -21.04
CA ARG A 516 0.63 10.54 -20.72
C ARG A 516 0.93 9.07 -20.47
N ARG A 517 0.00 8.37 -19.82
CA ARG A 517 0.14 6.95 -19.51
C ARG A 517 0.28 6.10 -20.77
N TYR A 518 -0.48 6.41 -21.82
CA TYR A 518 -0.47 5.64 -23.06
C TYR A 518 0.38 6.26 -24.19
N GLY A 519 0.90 7.48 -23.98
CA GLY A 519 1.73 8.20 -24.97
C GLY A 519 0.95 8.80 -26.14
N LYS A 520 -0.37 8.63 -26.17
CA LYS A 520 -1.26 9.11 -27.23
C LYS A 520 -2.62 9.50 -26.66
N SER A 521 -3.25 10.51 -27.27
CA SER A 521 -4.62 10.89 -26.97
C SER A 521 -5.57 10.11 -27.87
N VAL A 522 -6.48 9.33 -27.28
CA VAL A 522 -7.51 8.57 -28.00
C VAL A 522 -8.87 8.93 -27.39
N PRO A 523 -9.83 9.47 -28.17
CA PRO A 523 -11.11 9.96 -27.61
C PRO A 523 -11.90 8.91 -26.83
N SER A 524 -12.03 7.68 -27.36
CA SER A 524 -12.75 6.59 -26.67
C SER A 524 -12.16 6.29 -25.29
N ILE A 525 -10.84 6.39 -25.16
CA ILE A 525 -10.13 6.15 -23.91
C ILE A 525 -10.35 7.28 -22.90
N GLN A 526 -10.44 8.53 -23.36
CA GLN A 526 -10.77 9.66 -22.48
C GLN A 526 -12.19 9.52 -21.93
N GLU A 527 -13.13 9.12 -22.78
CA GLU A 527 -14.51 8.83 -22.38
C GLU A 527 -14.57 7.65 -21.39
N ALA A 528 -13.84 6.56 -21.67
CA ALA A 528 -13.73 5.43 -20.76
C ALA A 528 -13.20 5.83 -19.39
N TRP A 529 -12.10 6.60 -19.32
CA TRP A 529 -11.57 7.08 -18.04
C TRP A 529 -12.53 8.01 -17.29
N ASN A 530 -13.35 8.79 -17.99
CA ASN A 530 -14.41 9.56 -17.34
C ASN A 530 -15.48 8.63 -16.71
N ILE A 531 -15.82 7.51 -17.35
CA ILE A 531 -16.71 6.49 -16.75
C ILE A 531 -16.04 5.83 -15.54
N LEU A 532 -14.78 5.37 -15.68
CA LEU A 532 -14.03 4.72 -14.59
C LEU A 532 -13.90 5.64 -13.36
N TYR A 533 -13.71 6.94 -13.60
CA TYR A 533 -13.66 7.96 -12.55
C TYR A 533 -14.93 7.99 -11.71
N HIS A 534 -16.12 7.94 -12.32
CA HIS A 534 -17.40 8.03 -11.59
C HIS A 534 -17.87 6.69 -11.03
N THR A 535 -17.22 5.59 -11.42
CA THR A 535 -17.55 4.20 -11.03
C THR A 535 -16.48 3.62 -10.11
N LEU A 536 -15.50 2.88 -10.67
CA LEU A 536 -14.44 2.17 -9.93
C LEU A 536 -13.66 3.08 -8.98
N TYR A 537 -13.41 4.31 -9.39
CA TYR A 537 -12.55 5.26 -8.68
C TYR A 537 -13.31 6.33 -7.85
N ASN A 538 -14.58 6.06 -7.52
CA ASN A 538 -15.44 6.92 -6.71
C ASN A 538 -16.22 6.15 -5.61
N CYS A 539 -15.52 5.32 -4.82
CA CYS A 539 -16.14 4.56 -3.74
C CYS A 539 -16.36 5.40 -2.46
N THR A 540 -17.48 6.11 -2.34
CA THR A 540 -17.70 7.07 -1.23
C THR A 540 -18.52 6.53 -0.05
N ASP A 541 -18.69 5.22 0.08
CA ASP A 541 -19.58 4.63 1.11
C ASP A 541 -18.89 4.34 2.46
N GLY A 542 -17.57 4.54 2.55
CA GLY A 542 -16.81 4.38 3.80
C GLY A 542 -16.43 2.93 4.14
N ALA A 543 -16.62 1.99 3.21
CA ALA A 543 -16.27 0.59 3.41
C ALA A 543 -14.75 0.34 3.43
N TYR A 544 -14.34 -0.74 4.10
CA TYR A 544 -12.98 -1.27 4.00
C TYR A 544 -12.92 -2.18 2.78
N ASP A 545 -12.55 -1.62 1.64
CA ASP A 545 -12.62 -2.41 0.41
C ASP A 545 -11.50 -3.46 0.36
N LYS A 546 -11.92 -4.72 0.45
CA LYS A 546 -11.08 -5.91 0.38
C LYS A 546 -11.69 -6.77 -0.73
N ASN A 547 -10.88 -7.21 -1.68
CA ASN A 547 -11.41 -8.05 -2.74
C ASN A 547 -11.97 -9.36 -2.17
N ARG A 548 -13.30 -9.48 -2.24
CA ARG A 548 -14.11 -10.65 -1.87
C ARG A 548 -14.89 -11.19 -3.05
N ASP A 549 -14.47 -10.92 -4.28
CA ASP A 549 -15.04 -11.54 -5.47
C ASP A 549 -14.97 -13.07 -5.33
N VAL A 550 -16.04 -13.75 -5.74
CA VAL A 550 -16.28 -15.16 -5.39
C VAL A 550 -15.19 -16.11 -5.91
N ILE A 551 -14.53 -15.77 -7.02
CA ILE A 551 -13.42 -16.56 -7.56
C ILE A 551 -12.28 -16.65 -6.54
N VAL A 552 -11.95 -15.53 -5.90
CA VAL A 552 -10.77 -15.43 -5.02
C VAL A 552 -11.11 -15.56 -3.54
N ALA A 553 -12.38 -15.43 -3.16
CA ALA A 553 -12.88 -15.59 -1.80
C ALA A 553 -14.13 -16.48 -1.78
N PHE A 554 -13.96 -17.76 -2.14
CA PHE A 554 -15.06 -18.70 -2.24
C PHE A 554 -15.72 -18.95 -0.86
N PRO A 555 -17.05 -18.94 -0.73
CA PRO A 555 -17.71 -19.00 0.58
C PRO A 555 -17.41 -20.30 1.35
N ASP A 556 -16.92 -20.17 2.60
CA ASP A 556 -16.74 -21.28 3.55
C ASP A 556 -17.97 -21.57 4.41
N VAL A 557 -19.13 -21.70 3.76
CA VAL A 557 -20.43 -21.88 4.42
C VAL A 557 -21.34 -22.85 3.66
N ASP A 558 -22.35 -23.38 4.36
CA ASP A 558 -23.42 -24.14 3.74
C ASP A 558 -24.20 -23.25 2.74
N PRO A 559 -24.52 -23.74 1.53
CA PRO A 559 -25.21 -22.97 0.50
C PRO A 559 -26.55 -22.36 0.94
N SER A 560 -27.21 -22.94 1.96
CA SER A 560 -28.46 -22.40 2.51
C SER A 560 -28.31 -21.04 3.19
N PHE A 561 -27.09 -20.59 3.48
CA PHE A 561 -26.78 -19.23 3.96
C PHE A 561 -26.59 -18.21 2.82
N LEU A 562 -26.52 -18.66 1.56
CA LEU A 562 -26.18 -17.85 0.39
C LEU A 562 -27.40 -17.38 -0.43
N SER A 563 -28.64 -17.66 0.02
CA SER A 563 -29.86 -17.24 -0.68
C SER A 563 -29.94 -15.73 -0.87
N ARG A 564 -30.28 -15.27 -2.09
CA ARG A 564 -30.57 -13.85 -2.40
C ARG A 564 -31.62 -13.25 -1.43
N LYS A 565 -32.61 -14.04 -0.97
CA LYS A 565 -33.63 -13.63 0.03
C LYS A 565 -33.09 -13.43 1.45
N LYS A 566 -32.05 -14.16 1.87
CA LYS A 566 -31.41 -14.00 3.18
C LYS A 566 -30.37 -12.87 3.15
N ILE A 567 -29.70 -12.69 2.00
CA ILE A 567 -28.72 -11.63 1.76
C ILE A 567 -29.35 -10.23 1.84
N LEU A 568 -30.60 -10.05 1.39
CA LEU A 568 -31.32 -8.76 1.44
C LEU A 568 -31.78 -8.32 2.85
N ASN A 569 -31.81 -9.21 3.85
CA ASN A 569 -32.38 -8.91 5.18
C ASN A 569 -31.35 -8.52 6.26
N LYS A 570 -30.03 -8.54 5.98
CA LYS A 570 -28.98 -8.18 6.95
C LYS A 570 -28.69 -6.65 6.98
N LYS A 571 -29.71 -5.83 7.18
CA LYS A 571 -29.51 -4.36 7.36
C LYS A 571 -29.26 -3.92 8.80
N ASN A 572 -29.21 -4.82 9.79
CA ASN A 572 -29.11 -4.43 11.20
C ASN A 572 -28.20 -5.34 12.04
N HIS A 573 -27.25 -4.68 12.70
CA HIS A 573 -26.51 -5.05 13.91
C HIS A 573 -25.24 -5.91 13.78
N LEU A 574 -24.11 -5.23 14.08
CA LEU A 574 -22.92 -5.71 14.77
C LEU A 574 -23.19 -6.97 15.61
N LYS A 575 -22.74 -8.11 15.08
CA LYS A 575 -22.12 -9.22 15.80
C LYS A 575 -21.58 -10.19 14.75
N ASP A 576 -20.26 -10.27 14.68
CA ASP A 576 -19.56 -11.41 14.09
C ASP A 576 -20.14 -12.67 14.71
N THR A 577 -20.92 -13.37 13.90
CA THR A 577 -21.22 -14.78 14.10
C THR A 577 -20.47 -15.46 12.97
N ASP A 578 -19.61 -16.42 13.31
CA ASP A 578 -18.58 -17.09 12.49
C ASP A 578 -19.07 -17.78 11.19
N GLU A 579 -20.31 -17.53 10.75
CA GLU A 579 -20.94 -18.17 9.57
C GLU A 579 -21.66 -17.15 8.68
N ALA A 580 -21.11 -15.94 8.53
CA ALA A 580 -21.64 -14.93 7.62
C ALA A 580 -20.83 -14.88 6.31
N PHE A 581 -21.44 -15.28 5.20
CA PHE A 581 -20.94 -14.95 3.87
C PHE A 581 -20.79 -13.42 3.74
N ASP A 582 -19.56 -12.97 3.55
CA ASP A 582 -19.23 -11.58 3.26
C ASP A 582 -19.42 -11.36 1.75
N LYS A 583 -20.47 -10.60 1.39
CA LYS A 583 -20.84 -10.42 -0.02
C LYS A 583 -19.74 -9.60 -0.73
N PRO A 584 -19.34 -9.95 -1.97
CA PRO A 584 -18.49 -9.08 -2.77
C PRO A 584 -19.05 -7.65 -2.81
N HIS A 585 -18.21 -6.69 -2.41
CA HIS A 585 -18.59 -5.28 -2.38
C HIS A 585 -18.74 -4.76 -3.82
N LEU A 586 -19.77 -3.92 -4.03
CA LEU A 586 -20.07 -3.30 -5.31
C LEU A 586 -20.75 -1.94 -5.07
N TRP A 587 -20.07 -0.86 -5.40
CA TRP A 587 -20.52 0.52 -5.21
C TRP A 587 -20.85 1.24 -6.53
N TYR A 588 -20.74 0.55 -7.67
CA TYR A 588 -20.85 1.12 -9.01
C TYR A 588 -21.72 0.24 -9.93
N SER A 589 -22.13 0.82 -11.07
CA SER A 589 -22.85 0.09 -12.11
C SER A 589 -21.92 -0.77 -12.95
N THR A 590 -22.16 -2.08 -12.99
CA THR A 590 -21.39 -3.01 -13.83
C THR A 590 -21.58 -2.74 -15.32
N SER A 591 -22.77 -2.28 -15.76
CA SER A 591 -23.03 -1.95 -17.16
C SER A 591 -22.19 -0.78 -17.66
N GLU A 592 -22.00 0.25 -16.83
CA GLU A 592 -21.15 1.40 -17.16
C GLU A 592 -19.68 0.97 -17.29
N VAL A 593 -19.19 0.11 -16.39
CA VAL A 593 -17.82 -0.43 -16.48
C VAL A 593 -17.64 -1.34 -17.70
N ILE A 594 -18.66 -2.13 -18.07
CA ILE A 594 -18.65 -2.90 -19.33
C ILE A 594 -18.60 -1.97 -20.54
N HIS A 595 -19.32 -0.85 -20.51
CA HIS A 595 -19.24 0.16 -21.57
C HIS A 595 -17.84 0.80 -21.65
N ALA A 596 -17.22 1.12 -20.51
CA ALA A 596 -15.83 1.58 -20.49
C ALA A 596 -14.86 0.53 -21.07
N LEU A 597 -15.07 -0.77 -20.79
CA LEU A 597 -14.29 -1.84 -21.38
C LEU A 597 -14.45 -1.91 -22.91
N GLN A 598 -15.67 -1.74 -23.43
CA GLN A 598 -15.90 -1.66 -24.86
C GLN A 598 -15.07 -0.55 -25.52
N LEU A 599 -15.09 0.65 -24.93
CA LEU A 599 -14.30 1.80 -25.40
C LEU A 599 -12.78 1.55 -25.35
N PHE A 600 -12.30 0.81 -24.34
CA PHE A 600 -10.92 0.33 -24.26
C PHE A 600 -10.58 -0.63 -25.41
N ILE A 601 -11.44 -1.60 -25.71
CA ILE A 601 -11.25 -2.54 -26.82
C ILE A 601 -11.23 -1.82 -28.17
N GLU A 602 -12.06 -0.80 -28.35
CA GLU A 602 -12.07 0.06 -29.54
C GLU A 602 -10.77 0.86 -29.67
N GLY A 603 -10.30 1.47 -28.58
CA GLY A 603 -9.04 2.23 -28.52
C GLY A 603 -7.79 1.36 -28.69
N GLY A 604 -7.89 0.05 -28.42
CA GLY A 604 -6.77 -0.89 -28.53
C GLY A 604 -6.20 -1.03 -29.95
N ASN A 605 -6.97 -0.71 -30.98
CA ASN A 605 -6.48 -0.66 -32.36
C ASN A 605 -5.35 0.37 -32.54
N GLU A 606 -5.30 1.40 -31.67
CA GLU A 606 -4.29 2.45 -31.70
C GLU A 606 -3.24 2.33 -30.59
N LEU A 607 -3.53 1.57 -29.53
CA LEU A 607 -2.76 1.56 -28.28
C LEU A 607 -2.19 0.18 -27.88
N SER A 608 -2.43 -0.88 -28.65
CA SER A 608 -1.96 -2.24 -28.33
C SER A 608 -0.44 -2.37 -28.14
N GLU A 609 0.36 -1.51 -28.76
CA GLU A 609 1.82 -1.45 -28.56
C GLU A 609 2.23 -0.84 -27.20
N SER A 610 1.32 -0.11 -26.55
CA SER A 610 1.58 0.49 -25.24
C SER A 610 1.41 -0.54 -24.12
N ASN A 611 2.49 -0.82 -23.40
CA ASN A 611 2.49 -1.81 -22.32
C ASN A 611 1.58 -1.40 -21.15
N THR A 612 1.54 -0.11 -20.80
CA THR A 612 0.63 0.44 -19.79
C THR A 612 -0.83 0.31 -20.19
N PHE A 613 -1.16 0.49 -21.48
CA PHE A 613 -2.50 0.25 -22.00
C PHE A 613 -2.87 -1.25 -21.92
N ARG A 614 -1.96 -2.15 -22.31
CA ARG A 614 -2.18 -3.59 -22.20
C ARG A 614 -2.46 -4.02 -20.76
N TYR A 615 -1.71 -3.49 -19.79
CA TYR A 615 -1.98 -3.73 -18.37
C TYR A 615 -3.40 -3.29 -17.98
N ASP A 616 -3.75 -2.03 -18.27
CA ASP A 616 -5.05 -1.46 -17.87
C ASP A 616 -6.23 -2.19 -18.57
N LEU A 617 -6.05 -2.62 -19.82
CA LEU A 617 -7.04 -3.41 -20.55
C LEU A 617 -7.26 -4.79 -19.90
N VAL A 618 -6.18 -5.49 -19.54
CA VAL A 618 -6.26 -6.79 -18.85
C VAL A 618 -6.95 -6.63 -17.49
N ASP A 619 -6.58 -5.62 -16.71
CA ASP A 619 -7.18 -5.38 -15.39
C ASP A 619 -8.67 -5.04 -15.49
N LEU A 620 -9.05 -4.16 -16.44
CA LEU A 620 -10.45 -3.79 -16.66
C LEU A 620 -11.30 -4.96 -17.17
N THR A 621 -10.73 -5.79 -18.05
CA THR A 621 -11.41 -7.01 -18.52
C THR A 621 -11.60 -8.00 -17.37
N ARG A 622 -10.55 -8.23 -16.56
CA ARG A 622 -10.62 -9.06 -15.36
C ARG A 622 -11.67 -8.51 -14.39
N GLN A 623 -11.70 -7.20 -14.15
CA GLN A 623 -12.65 -6.56 -13.24
C GLN A 623 -14.11 -6.81 -13.67
N ALA A 624 -14.41 -6.63 -14.96
CA ALA A 624 -15.75 -6.87 -15.49
C ALA A 624 -16.15 -8.35 -15.39
N LEU A 625 -15.25 -9.27 -15.72
CA LEU A 625 -15.50 -10.70 -15.64
C LEU A 625 -15.60 -11.22 -14.20
N ALA A 626 -14.85 -10.63 -13.25
CA ALA A 626 -14.96 -10.97 -11.83
C ALA A 626 -16.34 -10.61 -11.27
N LYS A 627 -16.88 -9.44 -11.63
CA LYS A 627 -18.25 -9.07 -11.24
C LYS A 627 -19.30 -9.95 -11.94
N TYR A 628 -19.09 -10.32 -13.20
CA TYR A 628 -19.92 -11.33 -13.88
C TYR A 628 -19.89 -12.69 -13.18
N ALA A 629 -18.72 -13.13 -12.69
CA ALA A 629 -18.58 -14.36 -11.94
C ALA A 629 -19.38 -14.35 -10.63
N ASN A 630 -19.45 -13.21 -9.94
CA ASN A 630 -20.27 -13.05 -8.74
C ASN A 630 -21.75 -13.31 -9.06
N ASP A 631 -22.28 -12.74 -10.13
CA ASP A 631 -23.68 -12.94 -10.54
C ASP A 631 -23.92 -14.40 -10.98
N LEU A 632 -23.01 -14.96 -11.76
CA LEU A 632 -23.09 -16.36 -12.20
C LEU A 632 -23.09 -17.33 -11.03
N PHE A 633 -22.29 -17.07 -9.99
CA PHE A 633 -22.31 -17.89 -8.78
C PHE A 633 -23.64 -17.79 -8.03
N VAL A 634 -24.23 -16.60 -7.93
CA VAL A 634 -25.56 -16.45 -7.33
C VAL A 634 -26.60 -17.26 -8.11
N ASP A 635 -26.54 -17.28 -9.43
CA ASP A 635 -27.44 -18.09 -10.26
C ASP A 635 -27.25 -19.60 -10.02
N VAL A 636 -26.01 -20.08 -9.79
CA VAL A 636 -25.74 -21.46 -9.37
C VAL A 636 -26.43 -21.77 -8.04
N ILE A 637 -26.32 -20.89 -7.06
CA ILE A 637 -26.97 -21.06 -5.75
C ILE A 637 -28.49 -21.07 -5.88
N GLU A 638 -29.07 -20.18 -6.68
CA GLU A 638 -30.53 -20.14 -6.90
C GLU A 638 -31.05 -21.41 -7.60
N ALA A 639 -30.30 -21.94 -8.57
CA ALA A 639 -30.61 -23.23 -9.19
C ALA A 639 -30.57 -24.38 -8.17
N TYR A 640 -29.56 -24.37 -7.28
CA TYR A 640 -29.43 -25.36 -6.20
C TYR A 640 -30.60 -25.28 -5.20
N GLU A 641 -30.96 -24.08 -4.74
CA GLU A 641 -32.09 -23.86 -3.83
C GLU A 641 -33.43 -24.30 -4.45
N SER A 642 -33.59 -24.07 -5.75
CA SER A 642 -34.76 -24.48 -6.52
C SER A 642 -34.75 -25.98 -6.88
N LYS A 643 -33.72 -26.73 -6.46
CA LYS A 643 -33.48 -28.14 -6.78
C LYS A 643 -33.42 -28.42 -8.29
N TYR A 644 -33.03 -27.42 -9.08
CA TYR A 644 -32.91 -27.52 -10.53
C TYR A 644 -31.53 -28.08 -10.92
N SER A 645 -31.42 -29.41 -10.96
CA SER A 645 -30.15 -30.12 -11.15
C SER A 645 -29.44 -29.77 -12.45
N ASP A 646 -30.16 -29.74 -13.58
CA ASP A 646 -29.58 -29.40 -14.88
C ASP A 646 -29.03 -27.96 -14.91
N GLY A 647 -29.70 -27.04 -14.21
CA GLY A 647 -29.23 -25.67 -14.03
C GLY A 647 -27.93 -25.59 -13.23
N VAL A 648 -27.83 -26.32 -12.12
CA VAL A 648 -26.58 -26.38 -11.34
C VAL A 648 -25.43 -26.93 -12.18
N VAL A 649 -25.65 -28.00 -12.94
CA VAL A 649 -24.63 -28.57 -13.83
C VAL A 649 -24.18 -27.53 -14.86
N PHE A 650 -25.10 -26.99 -15.64
CA PHE A 650 -24.79 -26.04 -16.71
C PHE A 650 -24.10 -24.76 -16.20
N LEU A 651 -24.64 -24.15 -15.14
CA LEU A 651 -24.10 -22.89 -14.62
C LEU A 651 -22.75 -23.08 -13.92
N SER A 652 -22.56 -24.20 -13.21
CA SER A 652 -21.26 -24.50 -12.57
C SER A 652 -20.17 -24.78 -13.60
N GLU A 653 -20.47 -25.48 -14.69
CA GLU A 653 -19.52 -25.69 -15.80
C GLU A 653 -19.15 -24.37 -16.48
N LYS A 654 -20.14 -23.49 -16.72
CA LYS A 654 -19.91 -22.15 -17.25
C LYS A 654 -19.03 -21.29 -16.32
N PHE A 655 -19.19 -21.42 -15.00
CA PHE A 655 -18.35 -20.72 -14.02
C PHE A 655 -16.90 -21.21 -14.10
N LEU A 656 -16.68 -22.53 -14.17
CA LEU A 656 -15.33 -23.08 -14.27
C LEU A 656 -14.65 -22.70 -15.59
N GLU A 657 -15.38 -22.72 -16.69
CA GLU A 657 -14.89 -22.23 -17.99
C GLU A 657 -14.48 -20.76 -17.92
N LEU A 658 -15.27 -19.91 -17.25
CA LEU A 658 -14.93 -18.50 -17.02
C LEU A 658 -13.63 -18.33 -16.21
N VAL A 659 -13.38 -19.18 -15.21
CA VAL A 659 -12.15 -19.14 -14.42
C VAL A 659 -10.92 -19.47 -15.28
N ASP A 660 -11.01 -20.51 -16.11
CA ASP A 660 -9.93 -20.89 -17.04
C ASP A 660 -9.66 -19.79 -18.08
N ASP A 661 -10.72 -19.21 -18.63
CA ASP A 661 -10.66 -18.10 -19.56
C ASP A 661 -10.03 -16.83 -18.95
N MET A 662 -10.36 -16.56 -17.68
CA MET A 662 -9.75 -15.46 -16.93
C MET A 662 -8.27 -15.74 -16.62
N ASP A 663 -7.89 -16.97 -16.32
CA ASP A 663 -6.48 -17.35 -16.15
C ASP A 663 -5.67 -17.09 -17.43
N MET A 664 -6.24 -17.40 -18.60
CA MET A 664 -5.64 -17.09 -19.91
C MET A 664 -5.50 -15.59 -20.16
N LEU A 665 -6.53 -14.79 -19.82
CA LEU A 665 -6.48 -13.34 -19.90
C LEU A 665 -5.34 -12.77 -19.06
N LEU A 666 -5.23 -13.20 -17.80
CA LEU A 666 -4.17 -12.75 -16.90
C LEU A 666 -2.77 -13.14 -17.41
N GLY A 667 -2.66 -14.26 -18.12
CA GLY A 667 -1.43 -14.68 -18.81
C GLY A 667 -0.90 -13.68 -19.85
N CYS A 668 -1.76 -12.79 -20.38
CA CYS A 668 -1.42 -11.86 -21.46
C CYS A 668 -0.53 -10.67 -21.02
N HIS A 669 -0.26 -10.50 -19.73
CA HIS A 669 0.59 -9.42 -19.21
C HIS A 669 1.39 -9.83 -17.96
N GLU A 670 2.66 -9.42 -17.89
CA GLU A 670 3.61 -9.85 -16.83
C GLU A 670 3.19 -9.44 -15.41
N GLY A 671 2.41 -8.37 -15.30
CA GLY A 671 1.84 -7.88 -14.03
C GLY A 671 0.90 -8.85 -13.30
N PHE A 672 0.37 -9.85 -14.00
CA PHE A 672 -0.63 -10.78 -13.47
C PHE A 672 -0.15 -12.24 -13.45
N LEU A 673 1.15 -12.48 -13.33
CA LEU A 673 1.71 -13.83 -13.31
C LEU A 673 2.08 -14.27 -11.88
N LEU A 674 1.75 -15.51 -11.52
CA LEU A 674 2.19 -16.12 -10.26
C LEU A 674 3.69 -16.46 -10.27
N GLY A 675 4.23 -16.87 -11.43
CA GLY A 675 5.60 -17.35 -11.56
C GLY A 675 6.66 -16.40 -11.00
N PRO A 676 6.65 -15.09 -11.33
CA PRO A 676 7.62 -14.14 -10.80
C PRO A 676 7.66 -14.07 -9.27
N TRP A 677 6.51 -14.22 -8.59
CA TRP A 677 6.45 -14.22 -7.12
C TRP A 677 7.16 -15.44 -6.53
N LEU A 678 6.89 -16.64 -7.07
CA LEU A 678 7.48 -17.89 -6.59
C LEU A 678 8.95 -18.04 -6.98
N GLU A 679 9.35 -17.58 -8.16
CA GLU A 679 10.77 -17.59 -8.55
C GLU A 679 11.59 -16.61 -7.72
N SER A 680 11.03 -15.44 -7.38
CA SER A 680 11.73 -14.47 -6.52
C SER A 680 11.98 -15.03 -5.11
N SER A 681 11.02 -15.77 -4.53
CA SER A 681 11.21 -16.36 -3.21
C SER A 681 12.34 -17.40 -3.21
N LYS A 682 12.40 -18.24 -4.25
CA LYS A 682 13.46 -19.25 -4.42
C LYS A 682 14.84 -18.66 -4.65
N GLN A 683 14.95 -17.51 -5.33
CA GLN A 683 16.24 -16.88 -5.63
C GLN A 683 17.01 -16.43 -4.37
N LEU A 684 16.33 -16.22 -3.25
CA LEU A 684 16.96 -15.89 -1.97
C LEU A 684 17.46 -17.12 -1.19
N ALA A 685 17.05 -18.33 -1.59
CA ALA A 685 17.49 -19.55 -0.93
C ALA A 685 18.91 -19.95 -1.34
N ILE A 686 19.69 -20.47 -0.39
CA ILE A 686 21.05 -20.99 -0.67
C ILE A 686 21.12 -22.53 -0.79
N ASN A 687 20.02 -23.22 -0.50
CA ASN A 687 19.90 -24.68 -0.58
C ASN A 687 18.43 -25.09 -0.80
N LYS A 688 18.20 -26.39 -1.03
CA LYS A 688 16.89 -26.94 -1.38
C LYS A 688 15.87 -26.89 -0.24
N GLU A 689 16.34 -26.98 1.01
CA GLU A 689 15.49 -26.90 2.19
C GLU A 689 14.91 -25.50 2.34
N GLN A 690 15.74 -24.47 2.17
CA GLN A 690 15.29 -23.07 2.14
C GLN A 690 14.40 -22.78 0.93
N GLU A 691 14.75 -23.31 -0.25
CA GLU A 691 13.93 -23.17 -1.45
C GLU A 691 12.50 -23.67 -1.19
N LYS A 692 12.38 -24.87 -0.60
CA LYS A 692 11.08 -25.43 -0.20
C LYS A 692 10.35 -24.54 0.82
N GLN A 693 11.05 -24.08 1.86
CA GLN A 693 10.45 -23.24 2.90
C GLN A 693 9.96 -21.91 2.34
N TYR A 694 10.76 -21.23 1.53
CA TYR A 694 10.46 -19.92 0.99
C TYR A 694 9.33 -19.98 -0.06
N GLU A 695 9.33 -21.01 -0.91
CA GLU A 695 8.21 -21.24 -1.83
C GLU A 695 6.91 -21.55 -1.07
N TRP A 696 6.97 -22.39 -0.02
CA TRP A 696 5.81 -22.63 0.85
C TRP A 696 5.32 -21.34 1.50
N ASN A 697 6.21 -20.52 2.05
CA ASN A 697 5.86 -19.21 2.63
C ASN A 697 5.16 -18.31 1.59
N ALA A 698 5.70 -18.25 0.37
CA ALA A 698 5.17 -17.45 -0.73
C ALA A 698 3.78 -17.91 -1.19
N ARG A 699 3.56 -19.23 -1.25
CA ARG A 699 2.26 -19.85 -1.58
C ARG A 699 1.24 -19.66 -0.47
N THR A 700 1.64 -19.90 0.77
CA THR A 700 0.76 -19.83 1.94
C THR A 700 0.24 -18.42 2.16
N GLN A 701 1.08 -17.39 2.07
CA GLN A 701 0.67 -15.99 2.28
C GLN A 701 -0.47 -15.54 1.34
N ILE A 702 -0.52 -16.04 0.10
CA ILE A 702 -1.52 -15.64 -0.89
C ILE A 702 -2.74 -16.58 -0.94
N THR A 703 -2.81 -17.57 -0.04
CA THR A 703 -3.87 -18.61 0.02
C THR A 703 -4.37 -18.82 1.46
N MET A 704 -4.07 -19.95 2.12
CA MET A 704 -4.55 -20.26 3.49
C MET A 704 -4.05 -19.26 4.55
N TRP A 705 -2.94 -18.57 4.28
CA TRP A 705 -2.34 -17.54 5.13
C TRP A 705 -1.75 -18.07 6.46
N PHE A 706 -2.55 -18.69 7.34
CA PHE A 706 -2.13 -19.11 8.70
C PHE A 706 -2.69 -20.48 9.10
N ASP A 707 -2.82 -20.69 10.42
CA ASP A 707 -3.15 -21.97 11.03
C ASP A 707 -4.48 -22.54 10.52
N ASN A 708 -4.51 -23.85 10.28
CA ASN A 708 -5.68 -24.60 9.82
C ASN A 708 -5.67 -26.04 10.36
N THR A 709 -6.82 -26.72 10.30
CA THR A 709 -6.96 -28.14 10.65
C THR A 709 -7.43 -28.95 9.43
N GLU A 710 -7.70 -30.25 9.60
CA GLU A 710 -8.32 -31.04 8.53
C GLU A 710 -9.73 -30.55 8.17
N GLU A 711 -10.43 -29.88 9.08
CA GLU A 711 -11.86 -29.55 8.93
C GLU A 711 -12.15 -28.05 9.02
N GLU A 712 -11.19 -27.24 9.42
CA GLU A 712 -11.36 -25.80 9.62
C GLU A 712 -10.23 -25.05 8.92
N ALA A 713 -10.60 -24.11 8.05
CA ALA A 713 -9.66 -23.24 7.40
C ALA A 713 -9.18 -22.13 8.34
N SER A 714 -8.06 -21.51 7.99
CA SER A 714 -7.60 -20.31 8.68
C SER A 714 -8.66 -19.22 8.62
N LEU A 715 -8.83 -18.45 9.69
CA LEU A 715 -9.69 -17.25 9.68
C LEU A 715 -9.16 -16.15 8.73
N LEU A 716 -7.93 -16.29 8.26
CA LEU A 716 -7.27 -15.38 7.32
C LEU A 716 -7.10 -15.98 5.92
N HIS A 717 -7.77 -17.12 5.63
CA HIS A 717 -7.75 -17.69 4.30
C HIS A 717 -8.21 -16.66 3.26
N ASP A 718 -7.48 -16.63 2.14
CA ASP A 718 -7.66 -15.72 1.02
C ASP A 718 -7.59 -14.23 1.40
N TYR A 719 -7.05 -13.86 2.58
CA TYR A 719 -6.84 -12.45 2.93
C TYR A 719 -5.88 -11.77 1.94
N GLY A 720 -4.76 -12.45 1.62
CA GLY A 720 -3.78 -12.03 0.63
C GLY A 720 -4.06 -12.52 -0.79
N ASN A 721 -5.32 -12.68 -1.19
CA ASN A 721 -5.67 -13.22 -2.50
C ASN A 721 -5.13 -12.37 -3.68
N LYS A 722 -5.02 -13.01 -4.85
CA LYS A 722 -4.46 -12.41 -6.08
C LYS A 722 -5.20 -12.93 -7.31
N TYR A 723 -5.44 -12.05 -8.27
CA TYR A 723 -5.81 -12.45 -9.62
C TYR A 723 -4.56 -12.65 -10.47
N TRP A 724 -3.91 -13.80 -10.31
CA TRP A 724 -2.72 -14.18 -11.07
C TRP A 724 -2.96 -15.45 -11.90
N SER A 725 -2.49 -15.43 -13.15
CA SER A 725 -2.43 -16.62 -14.00
C SER A 725 -1.58 -17.71 -13.35
N GLY A 726 -2.06 -18.95 -13.45
CA GLY A 726 -1.59 -20.10 -12.72
C GLY A 726 -2.30 -20.29 -11.38
N LEU A 727 -2.56 -19.21 -10.63
CA LEU A 727 -3.26 -19.29 -9.35
C LEU A 727 -4.77 -19.53 -9.53
N LEU A 728 -5.37 -18.91 -10.55
CA LEU A 728 -6.78 -19.18 -10.89
C LEU A 728 -6.95 -20.64 -11.30
N ARG A 729 -6.20 -21.10 -12.29
CA ARG A 729 -6.31 -22.46 -12.83
C ARG A 729 -5.97 -23.56 -11.81
N ASP A 730 -4.91 -23.39 -11.01
CA ASP A 730 -4.38 -24.49 -10.20
C ASP A 730 -4.81 -24.43 -8.71
N TYR A 731 -5.45 -23.34 -8.26
CA TYR A 731 -5.94 -23.19 -6.89
C TYR A 731 -7.42 -22.79 -6.81
N TYR A 732 -7.81 -21.62 -7.32
CA TYR A 732 -9.18 -21.13 -7.16
C TYR A 732 -10.22 -21.95 -7.95
N GLY A 733 -9.93 -22.29 -9.21
CA GLY A 733 -10.80 -23.12 -10.05
C GLY A 733 -11.06 -24.50 -9.45
N PRO A 734 -10.04 -25.25 -9.02
CA PRO A 734 -10.21 -26.53 -8.34
C PRO A 734 -11.02 -26.42 -7.02
N ARG A 735 -10.85 -25.34 -6.24
CA ARG A 735 -11.68 -25.10 -5.04
C ARG A 735 -13.15 -24.91 -5.40
N ALA A 736 -13.46 -24.09 -6.41
CA ALA A 736 -14.82 -23.91 -6.91
C ALA A 736 -15.42 -25.23 -7.44
N ALA A 737 -14.62 -26.02 -8.18
CA ALA A 737 -15.03 -27.32 -8.71
C ALA A 737 -15.41 -28.31 -7.58
N ILE A 738 -14.65 -28.33 -6.48
CA ILE A 738 -14.99 -29.11 -5.29
C ILE A 738 -16.33 -28.64 -4.71
N TYR A 739 -16.56 -27.34 -4.54
CA TYR A 739 -17.87 -26.86 -4.05
C TYR A 739 -19.04 -27.32 -4.93
N PHE A 740 -18.93 -27.12 -6.25
CA PHE A 740 -19.98 -27.50 -7.18
C PHE A 740 -20.20 -29.01 -7.27
N LYS A 741 -19.15 -29.83 -7.08
CA LYS A 741 -19.27 -31.28 -6.92
C LYS A 741 -20.19 -31.62 -5.74
N TYR A 742 -19.99 -30.99 -4.57
CA TYR A 742 -20.84 -31.26 -3.40
C TYR A 742 -22.27 -30.73 -3.56
N LEU A 743 -22.51 -29.63 -4.28
CA LEU A 743 -23.87 -29.20 -4.65
C LEU A 743 -24.58 -30.27 -5.50
N LYS A 744 -23.91 -30.77 -6.55
CA LYS A 744 -24.45 -31.80 -7.44
C LYS A 744 -24.72 -33.12 -6.72
N GLU A 745 -23.79 -33.56 -5.86
CA GLU A 745 -23.98 -34.77 -5.06
C GLU A 745 -25.13 -34.65 -4.05
N SER A 746 -25.26 -33.48 -3.41
CA SER A 746 -26.36 -33.18 -2.50
C SER A 746 -27.72 -33.32 -3.20
N LEU A 747 -27.87 -32.76 -4.40
CA LEU A 747 -29.11 -32.87 -5.19
C LEU A 747 -29.39 -34.30 -5.64
N ALA A 748 -28.36 -35.04 -6.04
CA ALA A 748 -28.52 -36.43 -6.50
C ALA A 748 -28.92 -37.39 -5.37
N LYS A 749 -28.39 -37.20 -4.16
CA LYS A 749 -28.64 -38.07 -3.00
C LYS A 749 -29.86 -37.63 -2.18
N GLY A 750 -30.12 -36.32 -2.11
CA GLY A 750 -31.19 -35.73 -1.29
C GLY A 750 -30.81 -35.49 0.18
N ASP A 751 -29.55 -35.73 0.57
CA ASP A 751 -29.09 -35.72 1.97
C ASP A 751 -28.53 -34.35 2.45
N GLY A 752 -28.69 -33.29 1.66
CA GLY A 752 -28.18 -31.95 1.97
C GLY A 752 -26.67 -31.78 1.70
N PHE A 753 -26.17 -30.54 1.84
CA PHE A 753 -24.77 -30.23 1.57
C PHE A 753 -23.87 -30.72 2.71
N ASN A 754 -22.92 -31.61 2.41
CA ASN A 754 -22.02 -32.14 3.41
C ASN A 754 -20.83 -31.19 3.64
N LEU A 755 -21.05 -30.16 4.46
CA LEU A 755 -20.07 -29.12 4.77
C LEU A 755 -18.73 -29.69 5.27
N LYS A 756 -18.78 -30.67 6.18
CA LYS A 756 -17.58 -31.27 6.80
C LYS A 756 -16.72 -32.01 5.78
N SER A 757 -17.32 -32.84 4.94
CA SER A 757 -16.58 -33.56 3.89
C SER A 757 -16.04 -32.61 2.82
N TRP A 758 -16.83 -31.59 2.45
CA TRP A 758 -16.38 -30.54 1.54
C TRP A 758 -15.17 -29.79 2.09
N ARG A 759 -15.22 -29.34 3.36
CA ARG A 759 -14.10 -28.68 4.06
C ARG A 759 -12.83 -29.53 4.02
N LYS A 760 -12.94 -30.81 4.38
CA LYS A 760 -11.79 -31.75 4.29
C LYS A 760 -11.16 -31.78 2.91
N GLU A 761 -11.97 -31.81 1.86
CA GLU A 761 -11.47 -31.95 0.50
C GLU A 761 -10.78 -30.68 0.00
N TRP A 762 -11.37 -29.50 0.20
CA TRP A 762 -10.78 -28.26 -0.29
C TRP A 762 -9.59 -27.79 0.58
N ILE A 763 -9.62 -28.00 1.90
CA ILE A 763 -8.47 -27.67 2.76
C ILE A 763 -7.28 -28.55 2.42
N LYS A 764 -7.52 -29.85 2.17
CA LYS A 764 -6.48 -30.76 1.71
C LYS A 764 -5.88 -30.31 0.37
N LEU A 765 -6.72 -29.93 -0.61
CA LEU A 765 -6.26 -29.37 -1.88
C LEU A 765 -5.36 -28.14 -1.65
N THR A 766 -5.76 -27.21 -0.78
CA THR A 766 -4.96 -26.02 -0.46
C THR A 766 -3.60 -26.40 0.10
N ASN A 767 -3.56 -27.27 1.11
CA ASN A 767 -2.31 -27.70 1.75
C ASN A 767 -1.39 -28.42 0.74
N GLU A 768 -1.95 -29.28 -0.11
CA GLU A 768 -1.20 -29.96 -1.18
C GLU A 768 -0.66 -28.98 -2.23
N TRP A 769 -1.41 -27.92 -2.58
CA TRP A 769 -0.96 -26.89 -3.50
C TRP A 769 0.18 -26.05 -2.90
N GLN A 770 0.11 -25.73 -1.60
CA GLN A 770 1.16 -25.01 -0.86
C GLN A 770 2.46 -25.82 -0.74
N ASP A 771 2.35 -27.13 -0.54
CA ASP A 771 3.48 -28.07 -0.54
C ASP A 771 3.98 -28.42 -1.96
N GLY A 772 3.22 -28.03 -2.97
CA GLY A 772 3.49 -28.29 -4.39
C GLY A 772 4.74 -27.58 -4.91
N LYS A 773 5.23 -28.06 -6.05
CA LYS A 773 6.45 -27.54 -6.72
C LYS A 773 6.22 -27.23 -8.20
N TYR A 774 4.97 -26.93 -8.55
CA TYR A 774 4.60 -26.60 -9.93
C TYR A 774 5.30 -25.32 -10.35
N VAL A 775 5.92 -25.35 -11.52
CA VAL A 775 6.60 -24.20 -12.12
C VAL A 775 5.60 -23.43 -12.96
N TYR A 776 5.59 -22.11 -12.79
CA TYR A 776 4.68 -21.20 -13.48
C TYR A 776 5.45 -20.29 -14.45
N PRO A 777 4.81 -19.83 -15.54
CA PRO A 777 5.44 -18.88 -16.46
C PRO A 777 5.88 -17.59 -15.76
N ILE A 778 7.08 -17.11 -16.11
CA ILE A 778 7.63 -15.82 -15.66
C ILE A 778 7.56 -14.72 -16.73
N LYS A 779 7.00 -15.06 -17.89
CA LYS A 779 6.79 -14.15 -19.03
C LYS A 779 5.36 -14.33 -19.50
N SER A 780 4.78 -13.26 -20.03
CA SER A 780 3.43 -13.28 -20.56
C SER A 780 3.36 -14.06 -21.86
N GLU A 781 2.19 -14.62 -22.12
CA GLU A 781 1.83 -15.33 -23.35
C GLU A 781 0.43 -14.89 -23.79
N GLY A 782 0.21 -14.77 -25.10
CA GLY A 782 -1.06 -14.31 -25.67
C GLY A 782 -1.11 -12.82 -25.98
N ASP A 783 -2.24 -12.40 -26.54
CA ASP A 783 -2.49 -11.02 -26.98
C ASP A 783 -3.62 -10.40 -26.17
N ALA A 784 -3.28 -9.38 -25.38
CA ALA A 784 -4.24 -8.74 -24.46
C ALA A 784 -5.48 -8.21 -25.18
N LEU A 785 -5.33 -7.61 -26.37
CA LEU A 785 -6.46 -7.00 -27.09
C LEU A 785 -7.41 -8.05 -27.65
N ASN A 786 -6.87 -9.05 -28.33
CA ASN A 786 -7.65 -10.12 -28.95
C ASN A 786 -8.33 -10.98 -27.89
N THR A 787 -7.63 -11.31 -26.80
CA THR A 787 -8.21 -12.07 -25.68
C THR A 787 -9.33 -11.27 -24.99
N SER A 788 -9.09 -10.00 -24.65
CA SER A 788 -10.13 -9.14 -24.06
C SER A 788 -11.36 -8.99 -24.95
N ARG A 789 -11.16 -8.81 -26.27
CA ARG A 789 -12.27 -8.72 -27.25
C ARG A 789 -13.08 -10.01 -27.32
N TRP A 790 -12.40 -11.15 -27.37
CA TRP A 790 -13.06 -12.46 -27.39
C TRP A 790 -13.88 -12.70 -26.12
N LEU A 791 -13.33 -12.39 -24.94
CA LEU A 791 -14.04 -12.55 -23.66
C LEU A 791 -15.21 -11.59 -23.51
N PHE A 792 -15.06 -10.35 -23.95
CA PHE A 792 -16.16 -9.40 -24.00
C PHE A 792 -17.33 -9.95 -24.85
N ASP A 793 -17.03 -10.47 -26.03
CA ASP A 793 -18.03 -11.06 -26.93
C ASP A 793 -18.68 -12.33 -26.35
N LYS A 794 -17.90 -13.15 -25.64
CA LYS A 794 -18.36 -14.41 -25.05
C LYS A 794 -19.26 -14.21 -23.82
N TYR A 795 -18.97 -13.23 -22.97
CA TYR A 795 -19.61 -13.10 -21.65
C TYR A 795 -20.40 -11.81 -21.43
N LEU A 796 -20.03 -10.70 -22.07
CA LEU A 796 -20.48 -9.36 -21.64
C LEU A 796 -21.31 -8.61 -22.69
N ARG A 797 -21.18 -8.95 -23.99
CA ARG A 797 -21.85 -8.24 -25.09
C ARG A 797 -23.37 -8.18 -24.93
N ASP A 798 -24.01 -9.29 -24.61
CA ASP A 798 -25.49 -9.33 -24.45
C ASP A 798 -25.95 -8.66 -23.15
N SER A 799 -25.11 -8.66 -22.11
CA SER A 799 -25.36 -7.94 -20.86
C SER A 799 -25.32 -6.42 -21.03
N ALA A 800 -24.53 -5.90 -21.97
CA ALA A 800 -24.47 -4.47 -22.31
C ALA A 800 -25.74 -3.96 -23.02
N ILE A 801 -26.49 -4.84 -23.69
CA ILE A 801 -27.69 -4.47 -24.47
C ILE A 801 -28.96 -4.40 -23.59
N ILE A 802 -28.97 -5.09 -22.45
CA ILE A 802 -30.16 -5.19 -21.57
C ILE A 802 -30.30 -3.95 -20.65
N SER A 803 -29.27 -3.11 -20.50
CA SER A 803 -29.32 -1.93 -19.62
C SER A 803 -29.91 -0.65 -20.25
N ASP A 804 -30.26 -0.67 -21.53
CA ASP A 804 -30.87 0.46 -22.25
C ASP A 804 -32.42 0.47 -22.19
N TYR A 805 -33.04 -0.33 -21.30
CA TYR A 805 -34.50 -0.42 -21.10
C TYR A 805 -34.95 -0.16 -19.67
#